data_AF-A0A140NSU6-F1
#
_entry.id   AF-A0A140NSU6-F1
#
_cell.length_a   1.000
_cell.length_b   1.000
_cell.length_c   1.000
_cell.angle_alpha   90.00
_cell.angle_beta   90.00
_cell.angle_gamma   90.00
#
_symmetry.space_group_name_H-M   'P 1'
#
loop_
_entity.id
_entity.type
_entity.pdbx_description
1 polymer ?
#
loop_
_entity_poly.entity_id
_entity_poly.type
_entity_poly.pdbx_seq_one_letter_code
_entity_poly.pdbx_strand_id
1 'polypeptide(L)'
;MYNNLCNIEKSLRSISKRYKTIKYSLGLAILFLMLGVNAFSEEVMTSEEIIISRENLKNSVGSLQSKINEAKAENERELKGLRLELVQLMEQGDQIVKSPWSSWQFGANYMYSKWNGTYKGKGDKTEKYPFEGMFTRSTNLFERAVSPLSEKYKDLAISTNSNSALTNRRNGINPGYGLTNIKQTQEPIVTIEINAAVKPKNIQKNAISLNVPQVIVPTLPTINVVQKTPPSIELPEPKTPNKVVTIAKPNAEPFTGYYFDGTWSHRELKNNIAIYSGIDPASIIGNLNNINPTPAAMNGSYNGREFQSTLIRNENDRYTNTYYIKDQPDADKVTDDTFYLRGHYTTDTYDDSNTRAHKGVSNNGHIAYNDGYGNGIPDEGVVGIHALTDLKFKNLKFNLYGRAGAITNETWRHGILDLENVTVNMYNSDNMGFYNMPVARYTYKYARTGKEWRTSVGGFSGKVNVNMYGRNNSVYLTTGLSYMKHWENEGNIQSDGASNIVYSSFSYAPTLSKIVDKSSTDYSKYTNKIELKNVNLYGDENIGMYFGSRIKGNIAKVHMEGANELESVYGYNNKAAHIGVYQGEIDFTARIGEKLSINNGNKQTTEGNLINADYTDKTVDGAVGIFSESGQRVGIVAKGDIMEGEPPSYAEIQAHKNDPTWERWFLHTTWDDTLKKWNIDKTNYSAAFYYALQNDFSKDPIHNLEVAKLDIRFGKYSKNGIMILSKSGTVIDVGKNSSNLHVTGESKTITDGINGENTLEGNASTGTIIAYSEGTWDQLKHRYGSEDARIKKNDDDAKDINNGNKSRAAITDPNATTAAKLQGLPSEINVYPDVVLASKEGIAYMGDNKGIVNARGKTTAINHSSIIGYAKKEGKVTIYGEVIGQDRNTASDNNKYKNIAAFAESGGTVNIEGRVTINGIGAFAKGANSKAQLLSGNDVIEAGTVGGLVATDNGYVRFDGGTINVTKDNSRLFYADSTGKIDFTKDTTINISKGIMLPSEENDVSFYKKNNTGIGGTPTKYNGMKWVTIKLLTDDVVLKTVNNHVPETWNGSTNFENSI
;
A
#
# COMPACT_ATOMS: atom_id res chain seq x y z
N MET A 1 -21.71 -23.52 17.95
CA MET A 1 -23.10 -23.21 18.37
C MET A 1 -24.06 -24.40 18.47
N TYR A 2 -23.86 -25.53 17.77
CA TYR A 2 -24.85 -26.63 17.71
C TYR A 2 -25.06 -27.44 19.02
N ASN A 3 -24.06 -27.49 19.92
CA ASN A 3 -24.11 -28.35 21.11
C ASN A 3 -24.91 -27.79 22.31
N ASN A 4 -25.07 -26.47 22.44
CA ASN A 4 -25.74 -25.87 23.61
C ASN A 4 -27.28 -25.97 23.55
N LEU A 5 -27.86 -25.82 22.36
CA LEU A 5 -29.32 -25.93 22.16
C LEU A 5 -29.83 -27.34 22.48
N CYS A 6 -29.08 -28.37 22.08
CA CYS A 6 -29.44 -29.76 22.33
C CYS A 6 -29.38 -30.11 23.83
N ASN A 7 -28.45 -29.50 24.58
CA ASN A 7 -28.35 -29.69 26.03
C ASN A 7 -29.46 -28.96 26.80
N ILE A 8 -29.82 -27.73 26.40
CA ILE A 8 -30.95 -26.99 26.98
C ILE A 8 -32.28 -27.72 26.74
N GLU A 9 -32.46 -28.26 25.53
CA GLU A 9 -33.62 -29.07 25.18
C GLU A 9 -33.73 -30.32 26.08
N LYS A 10 -32.63 -31.04 26.29
CA LYS A 10 -32.58 -32.22 27.16
C LYS A 10 -32.90 -31.87 28.62
N SER A 11 -32.38 -30.76 29.13
CA SER A 11 -32.64 -30.28 30.49
C SER A 11 -34.11 -29.90 30.70
N LEU A 12 -34.72 -29.20 29.74
CA LEU A 12 -36.14 -28.80 29.82
C LEU A 12 -37.09 -30.00 29.69
N ARG A 13 -36.77 -30.98 28.85
CA ARG A 13 -37.50 -32.26 28.76
C ARG A 13 -37.36 -33.09 30.04
N SER A 14 -36.25 -32.99 30.76
CA SER A 14 -36.03 -33.63 32.05
C SER A 14 -36.90 -32.99 33.16
N ILE A 15 -36.98 -31.66 33.18
CA ILE A 15 -37.79 -30.90 34.13
C ILE A 15 -39.29 -31.16 33.91
N SER A 16 -39.77 -31.18 32.66
CA SER A 16 -41.17 -31.46 32.35
C SER A 16 -41.62 -32.89 32.72
N LYS A 17 -40.67 -33.84 32.84
CA LYS A 17 -40.95 -35.20 33.31
C LYS A 17 -41.07 -35.30 34.83
N ARG A 18 -40.43 -34.40 35.58
CA ARG A 18 -40.47 -34.37 37.06
C ARG A 18 -41.68 -33.59 37.60
N TYR A 19 -42.13 -32.56 36.89
CA TYR A 19 -43.25 -31.72 37.33
C TYR A 19 -44.44 -31.85 36.38
N LYS A 20 -45.51 -32.52 36.81
CA LYS A 20 -46.70 -32.83 35.99
C LYS A 20 -47.47 -31.60 35.48
N THR A 21 -47.22 -30.43 36.06
CA THR A 21 -47.84 -29.13 35.72
C THR A 21 -47.14 -28.40 34.58
N ILE A 22 -45.89 -28.75 34.21
CA ILE A 22 -45.14 -28.09 33.15
C ILE A 22 -45.01 -29.04 31.96
N LYS A 23 -45.69 -28.73 30.85
CA LYS A 23 -45.56 -29.51 29.60
C LYS A 23 -44.48 -28.90 28.72
N TYR A 24 -43.51 -29.72 28.29
CA TYR A 24 -42.48 -29.29 27.35
C TYR A 24 -43.11 -28.92 25.99
N SER A 25 -42.77 -27.75 25.49
CA SER A 25 -43.05 -27.31 24.12
C SER A 25 -41.84 -26.54 23.57
N LEU A 26 -41.71 -26.48 22.24
CA LEU A 26 -40.66 -25.68 21.62
C LEU A 26 -40.77 -24.19 22.02
N GLY A 27 -42.01 -23.72 22.20
CA GLY A 27 -42.31 -22.38 22.72
C GLY A 27 -41.76 -22.15 24.13
N LEU A 28 -41.83 -23.14 25.03
CA LEU A 28 -41.25 -23.03 26.37
C LEU A 28 -39.72 -22.97 26.35
N ALA A 29 -39.08 -23.70 25.42
CA ALA A 29 -37.63 -23.64 25.25
C ALA A 29 -37.16 -22.28 24.71
N ILE A 30 -37.93 -21.71 23.78
CA ILE A 30 -37.70 -20.37 23.24
C ILE A 30 -37.99 -19.29 24.29
N LEU A 31 -39.03 -19.45 25.11
CA LEU A 31 -39.37 -18.55 26.22
C LEU A 31 -38.30 -18.57 27.32
N PHE A 32 -37.77 -19.76 27.66
CA PHE A 32 -36.64 -19.91 28.60
C PHE A 32 -35.34 -19.32 28.05
N LEU A 33 -35.09 -19.43 26.74
CA LEU A 33 -33.94 -18.77 26.09
C LEU A 33 -34.06 -17.24 26.13
N MET A 34 -35.28 -16.70 26.05
CA MET A 34 -35.51 -15.25 26.06
C MET A 34 -35.57 -14.65 27.47
N LEU A 35 -36.14 -15.37 28.44
CA LEU A 35 -36.45 -14.82 29.77
C LEU A 35 -35.67 -15.50 30.91
N GLY A 36 -34.89 -16.53 30.63
CA GLY A 36 -34.17 -17.31 31.64
C GLY A 36 -35.13 -17.95 32.66
N VAL A 37 -34.70 -18.03 33.92
CA VAL A 37 -35.48 -18.63 35.03
C VAL A 37 -36.78 -17.84 35.31
N ASN A 38 -36.86 -16.57 34.90
CA ASN A 38 -38.06 -15.73 35.04
C ASN A 38 -39.22 -16.17 34.16
N ALA A 39 -39.03 -17.12 33.24
CA ALA A 39 -40.10 -17.76 32.49
C ALA A 39 -41.07 -18.59 33.36
N PHE A 40 -40.76 -18.79 34.65
CA PHE A 40 -41.51 -19.63 35.58
C PHE A 40 -42.00 -18.92 36.86
N SER A 41 -41.88 -17.59 36.97
CA SER A 41 -42.38 -16.84 38.14
C SER A 41 -43.88 -16.56 38.04
N GLU A 42 -44.62 -16.82 39.12
CA GLU A 42 -46.09 -16.76 39.21
C GLU A 42 -46.66 -15.33 39.35
N GLU A 43 -45.80 -14.30 39.43
CA GLU A 43 -46.18 -12.88 39.62
C GLU A 43 -45.73 -11.99 38.45
N VAL A 44 -46.25 -12.15 37.23
CA VAL A 44 -45.90 -11.20 36.15
C VAL A 44 -47.05 -10.97 35.14
N MET A 45 -47.44 -9.68 35.03
CA MET A 45 -48.09 -8.96 33.92
C MET A 45 -49.63 -8.89 33.81
N THR A 46 -50.12 -7.64 33.79
CA THR A 46 -51.51 -7.25 33.52
C THR A 46 -51.80 -7.21 32.02
N SER A 47 -53.08 -7.35 31.64
CA SER A 47 -53.54 -7.50 30.26
C SER A 47 -53.17 -6.35 29.31
N GLU A 48 -52.88 -5.14 29.81
CA GLU A 48 -52.47 -3.98 29.01
C GLU A 48 -51.00 -4.06 28.57
N GLU A 49 -50.10 -4.54 29.42
CA GLU A 49 -48.70 -4.75 29.08
C GLU A 49 -48.52 -5.92 28.08
N ILE A 50 -49.44 -6.88 28.07
CA ILE A 50 -49.50 -7.96 27.06
C ILE A 50 -49.87 -7.39 25.68
N ILE A 51 -50.71 -6.37 25.60
CA ILE A 51 -51.13 -5.76 24.32
C ILE A 51 -49.98 -4.91 23.76
N ILE A 52 -49.33 -4.11 24.60
CA ILE A 52 -48.18 -3.27 24.21
C ILE A 52 -46.98 -4.13 23.82
N SER A 53 -46.68 -5.19 24.58
CA SER A 53 -45.62 -6.14 24.22
C SER A 53 -45.94 -6.92 22.95
N ARG A 54 -47.20 -7.32 22.70
CA ARG A 54 -47.62 -7.93 21.42
C ARG A 54 -47.46 -6.98 20.24
N GLU A 55 -47.77 -5.70 20.40
CA GLU A 55 -47.64 -4.69 19.35
C GLU A 55 -46.17 -4.37 19.05
N ASN A 56 -45.34 -4.23 20.10
CA ASN A 56 -43.90 -4.07 19.98
C ASN A 56 -43.21 -5.31 19.39
N LEU A 57 -43.68 -6.51 19.73
CA LEU A 57 -43.25 -7.76 19.10
C LEU A 57 -43.68 -7.83 17.65
N LYS A 58 -44.91 -7.42 17.30
CA LYS A 58 -45.38 -7.38 15.91
C LYS A 58 -44.56 -6.40 15.07
N ASN A 59 -44.21 -5.24 15.62
CA ASN A 59 -43.35 -4.25 14.97
C ASN A 59 -41.89 -4.72 14.87
N SER A 60 -41.35 -5.37 15.92
CA SER A 60 -40.01 -5.95 15.89
C SER A 60 -39.92 -7.14 14.93
N VAL A 61 -40.94 -8.00 14.87
CA VAL A 61 -41.02 -9.11 13.91
C VAL A 61 -41.20 -8.59 12.49
N GLY A 62 -41.97 -7.51 12.28
CA GLY A 62 -42.04 -6.83 10.98
C GLY A 62 -40.71 -6.22 10.55
N SER A 63 -39.99 -5.59 11.47
CA SER A 63 -38.64 -5.05 11.24
C SER A 63 -37.61 -6.15 10.98
N LEU A 64 -37.65 -7.25 11.73
CA LEU A 64 -36.81 -8.42 11.51
C LEU A 64 -37.14 -9.11 10.19
N GLN A 65 -38.42 -9.24 9.84
CA GLN A 65 -38.83 -9.79 8.55
C GLN A 65 -38.34 -8.90 7.40
N SER A 66 -38.39 -7.57 7.56
CA SER A 66 -37.83 -6.61 6.60
C SER A 66 -36.32 -6.77 6.47
N LYS A 67 -35.58 -6.83 7.59
CA LYS A 67 -34.13 -7.03 7.59
C LYS A 67 -33.72 -8.40 7.07
N ILE A 68 -34.52 -9.45 7.31
CA ILE A 68 -34.30 -10.80 6.77
C ILE A 68 -34.59 -10.82 5.26
N ASN A 69 -35.59 -10.07 4.79
CA ASN A 69 -35.88 -9.94 3.37
C ASN A 69 -34.81 -9.10 2.64
N GLU A 70 -34.32 -8.02 3.26
CA GLU A 70 -33.17 -7.25 2.77
C GLU A 70 -31.91 -8.11 2.76
N ALA A 71 -31.60 -8.81 3.86
CA ALA A 71 -30.47 -9.73 3.91
C ALA A 71 -30.64 -10.90 2.92
N LYS A 72 -31.86 -11.37 2.64
CA LYS A 72 -32.10 -12.36 1.57
C LYS A 72 -31.90 -11.78 0.19
N ALA A 73 -32.33 -10.55 -0.06
CA ALA A 73 -32.14 -9.87 -1.34
C ALA A 73 -30.67 -9.52 -1.58
N GLU A 74 -29.96 -9.10 -0.54
CA GLU A 74 -28.52 -8.84 -0.53
C GLU A 74 -27.74 -10.14 -0.68
N ASN A 75 -28.08 -11.20 0.07
CA ASN A 75 -27.52 -12.53 -0.15
C ASN A 75 -27.87 -13.10 -1.53
N GLU A 76 -29.05 -12.84 -2.11
CA GLU A 76 -29.37 -13.27 -3.48
C GLU A 76 -28.58 -12.48 -4.51
N ARG A 77 -28.29 -11.21 -4.25
CA ARG A 77 -27.50 -10.34 -5.11
C ARG A 77 -26.01 -10.70 -5.01
N GLU A 78 -25.51 -10.97 -3.81
CA GLU A 78 -24.21 -11.56 -3.55
C GLU A 78 -24.12 -12.96 -4.12
N LEU A 79 -25.13 -13.83 -3.97
CA LEU A 79 -25.18 -15.15 -4.60
C LEU A 79 -25.23 -15.05 -6.11
N LYS A 80 -25.88 -14.03 -6.70
CA LYS A 80 -25.83 -13.77 -8.15
C LYS A 80 -24.46 -13.25 -8.59
N GLY A 81 -23.83 -12.39 -7.78
CA GLY A 81 -22.47 -11.88 -8.01
C GLY A 81 -21.44 -13.01 -7.91
N LEU A 82 -21.44 -13.75 -6.81
CA LEU A 82 -20.68 -14.97 -6.58
C LEU A 82 -21.02 -16.06 -7.60
N ARG A 83 -22.25 -16.15 -8.11
CA ARG A 83 -22.60 -17.07 -9.21
C ARG A 83 -22.09 -16.58 -10.55
N LEU A 84 -22.01 -15.27 -10.81
CA LEU A 84 -21.36 -14.70 -11.99
C LEU A 84 -19.84 -14.86 -11.91
N GLU A 85 -19.26 -14.69 -10.72
CA GLU A 85 -17.84 -14.89 -10.44
C GLU A 85 -17.49 -16.39 -10.48
N LEU A 86 -18.36 -17.27 -9.95
CA LEU A 86 -18.24 -18.72 -10.07
C LEU A 86 -18.46 -19.17 -11.52
N VAL A 87 -19.38 -18.57 -12.28
CA VAL A 87 -19.54 -18.83 -13.72
C VAL A 87 -18.32 -18.33 -14.49
N GLN A 88 -17.74 -17.19 -14.15
CA GLN A 88 -16.48 -16.71 -14.73
C GLN A 88 -15.30 -17.60 -14.33
N LEU A 89 -15.24 -18.11 -13.10
CA LEU A 89 -14.24 -19.06 -12.61
C LEU A 89 -14.47 -20.47 -13.16
N MET A 90 -15.70 -20.85 -13.53
CA MET A 90 -16.03 -22.08 -14.23
C MET A 90 -15.75 -21.95 -15.74
N GLU A 91 -15.99 -20.78 -16.35
CA GLU A 91 -15.60 -20.44 -17.73
C GLU A 91 -14.08 -20.30 -17.88
N GLN A 92 -13.38 -19.83 -16.84
CA GLN A 92 -11.91 -19.85 -16.76
C GLN A 92 -11.38 -21.24 -16.35
N GLY A 93 -12.12 -21.99 -15.53
CA GLY A 93 -11.80 -23.36 -15.10
C GLY A 93 -11.98 -24.42 -16.18
N ASP A 94 -12.70 -24.11 -17.27
CA ASP A 94 -12.75 -24.93 -18.49
C ASP A 94 -11.43 -24.90 -19.29
N GLN A 95 -10.40 -24.19 -18.81
CA GLN A 95 -9.03 -24.31 -19.29
C GLN A 95 -8.11 -24.96 -18.24
N ILE A 96 -7.85 -26.26 -18.49
CA ILE A 96 -6.80 -27.12 -17.90
C ILE A 96 -7.01 -27.57 -16.44
N VAL A 97 -7.84 -28.59 -16.26
CA VAL A 97 -7.74 -29.49 -15.09
C VAL A 97 -6.51 -30.39 -15.27
N LYS A 98 -5.44 -30.16 -14.51
CA LYS A 98 -4.36 -31.15 -14.32
C LYS A 98 -4.73 -32.08 -13.16
N SER A 99 -4.36 -33.36 -13.25
CA SER A 99 -4.65 -34.37 -12.23
C SER A 99 -4.09 -33.97 -10.85
N PRO A 100 -4.81 -34.22 -9.75
CA PRO A 100 -4.22 -34.14 -8.41
C PRO A 100 -3.06 -35.13 -8.26
N TRP A 101 -2.08 -34.77 -7.42
CA TRP A 101 -0.83 -35.51 -7.18
C TRP A 101 -1.05 -36.99 -6.80
N SER A 102 -2.17 -37.30 -6.14
CA SER A 102 -2.58 -38.66 -5.78
C SER A 102 -2.88 -39.56 -7.00
N SER A 103 -3.29 -39.00 -8.14
CA SER A 103 -3.56 -39.75 -9.37
C SER A 103 -2.28 -40.27 -10.03
N TRP A 104 -1.16 -39.54 -9.90
CA TRP A 104 0.13 -39.91 -10.48
C TRP A 104 0.84 -41.01 -9.68
N GLN A 105 0.68 -41.00 -8.36
CA GLN A 105 1.36 -41.96 -7.48
C GLN A 105 0.71 -43.36 -7.47
N PHE A 106 -0.58 -43.46 -7.76
CA PHE A 106 -1.34 -44.72 -7.65
C PHE A 106 -2.09 -45.15 -8.92
N GLY A 107 -1.89 -44.47 -10.06
CA GLY A 107 -2.56 -44.81 -11.31
C GLY A 107 -4.09 -44.71 -11.27
N ALA A 108 -4.65 -44.00 -10.28
CA ALA A 108 -6.08 -43.83 -10.11
C ALA A 108 -6.57 -42.65 -10.97
N ASN A 109 -7.26 -42.97 -12.07
CA ASN A 109 -7.85 -42.02 -13.01
C ASN A 109 -9.19 -41.48 -12.48
N TYR A 110 -9.17 -40.31 -11.83
CA TYR A 110 -10.39 -39.53 -11.58
C TYR A 110 -10.28 -38.16 -12.22
N MET A 111 -11.03 -37.95 -13.32
CA MET A 111 -11.38 -36.63 -13.82
C MET A 111 -12.83 -36.65 -14.31
N TYR A 112 -13.66 -35.79 -13.74
CA TYR A 112 -15.05 -35.54 -14.17
C TYR A 112 -15.10 -34.17 -14.84
N SER A 113 -15.73 -34.08 -16.02
CA SER A 113 -15.96 -32.78 -16.65
C SER A 113 -17.44 -32.37 -16.74
N LYS A 114 -18.42 -33.25 -16.51
CA LYS A 114 -19.85 -32.92 -16.26
C LYS A 114 -20.53 -34.06 -15.51
N TRP A 115 -21.51 -33.77 -14.64
CA TRP A 115 -22.26 -34.76 -13.84
C TRP A 115 -23.20 -35.67 -14.66
N ASN A 116 -23.06 -35.75 -15.99
CA ASN A 116 -23.76 -36.74 -16.83
C ASN A 116 -23.19 -36.90 -18.25
N GLY A 117 -21.86 -36.82 -18.45
CA GLY A 117 -21.29 -37.02 -19.79
C GLY A 117 -19.83 -37.46 -19.80
N THR A 118 -19.51 -38.38 -20.72
CA THR A 118 -18.15 -38.88 -20.98
C THR A 118 -17.28 -37.79 -21.61
N TYR A 119 -16.05 -37.66 -21.12
CA TYR A 119 -15.03 -36.70 -21.56
C TYR A 119 -14.80 -36.73 -23.09
N LYS A 120 -14.92 -35.56 -23.75
CA LYS A 120 -14.56 -35.40 -25.18
C LYS A 120 -13.06 -35.66 -25.34
N GLY A 121 -12.72 -36.73 -26.02
CA GLY A 121 -11.33 -37.18 -26.20
C GLY A 121 -11.08 -38.65 -25.83
N LYS A 122 -12.06 -39.34 -25.22
CA LYS A 122 -11.95 -40.80 -24.99
C LYS A 122 -12.75 -41.64 -26.01
N GLY A 123 -13.78 -41.07 -26.65
CA GLY A 123 -14.58 -41.77 -27.66
C GLY A 123 -13.94 -41.86 -29.04
N ASP A 124 -13.06 -40.91 -29.37
CA ASP A 124 -12.57 -40.68 -30.73
C ASP A 124 -11.13 -41.18 -30.97
N LYS A 125 -10.48 -41.79 -29.96
CA LYS A 125 -9.07 -42.22 -30.10
C LYS A 125 -8.89 -43.37 -31.12
N THR A 126 -9.78 -44.36 -31.11
CA THR A 126 -9.75 -45.49 -32.06
C THR A 126 -10.04 -45.07 -33.51
N GLU A 127 -10.69 -43.91 -33.70
CA GLU A 127 -11.01 -43.38 -35.04
C GLU A 127 -9.95 -42.36 -35.53
N LYS A 128 -9.33 -41.58 -34.63
CA LYS A 128 -8.35 -40.54 -34.97
C LYS A 128 -6.88 -40.99 -34.92
N TYR A 129 -6.56 -42.10 -34.24
CA TYR A 129 -5.21 -42.66 -34.14
C TYR A 129 -5.21 -44.13 -34.60
N PRO A 130 -5.32 -44.39 -35.92
CA PRO A 130 -5.49 -45.74 -36.45
C PRO A 130 -4.25 -46.65 -36.34
N PHE A 131 -3.09 -46.14 -35.92
CA PHE A 131 -1.86 -46.92 -35.80
C PHE A 131 -0.94 -46.37 -34.71
N GLU A 132 -0.63 -47.16 -33.68
CA GLU A 132 0.28 -46.78 -32.56
C GLU A 132 1.67 -47.44 -32.66
N GLY A 133 2.18 -47.68 -33.88
CA GLY A 133 3.46 -48.36 -34.12
C GLY A 133 4.43 -47.60 -35.05
N MET A 134 5.59 -48.18 -35.35
CA MET A 134 6.54 -47.65 -36.34
C MET A 134 6.16 -48.10 -37.76
N PHE A 135 6.10 -47.16 -38.71
CA PHE A 135 5.90 -47.50 -40.11
C PHE A 135 7.07 -48.32 -40.67
N THR A 136 6.74 -49.33 -41.46
CA THR A 136 7.71 -50.25 -42.07
C THR A 136 7.97 -49.85 -43.53
N ARG A 137 9.25 -49.81 -43.95
CA ARG A 137 9.63 -49.51 -45.34
C ARG A 137 9.51 -50.78 -46.20
N SER A 138 9.09 -50.64 -47.45
CA SER A 138 9.08 -51.75 -48.41
C SER A 138 10.49 -52.29 -48.63
N THR A 139 10.62 -53.62 -48.78
CA THR A 139 11.87 -54.28 -49.13
C THR A 139 12.20 -54.17 -50.62
N ASN A 140 11.24 -53.75 -51.46
CA ASN A 140 11.44 -53.52 -52.89
C ASN A 140 12.03 -52.12 -53.14
N LEU A 141 13.18 -52.07 -53.84
CA LEU A 141 13.89 -50.82 -54.15
C LEU A 141 13.07 -49.89 -55.05
N PHE A 142 12.31 -50.44 -56.01
CA PHE A 142 11.52 -49.64 -56.95
C PHE A 142 10.33 -48.95 -56.27
N GLU A 143 9.66 -49.62 -55.32
CA GLU A 143 8.59 -49.00 -54.54
C GLU A 143 9.10 -47.87 -53.63
N ARG A 144 10.40 -47.86 -53.31
CA ARG A 144 11.04 -46.82 -52.48
C ARG A 144 11.56 -45.62 -53.29
N ALA A 145 11.83 -45.79 -54.58
CA ALA A 145 12.57 -44.84 -55.40
C ALA A 145 11.69 -44.08 -56.41
N VAL A 146 10.49 -44.57 -56.71
CA VAL A 146 9.57 -43.90 -57.64
C VAL A 146 8.81 -42.79 -56.89
N SER A 147 8.96 -41.56 -57.35
CA SER A 147 8.27 -40.38 -56.80
C SER A 147 6.75 -40.47 -57.02
N PRO A 148 5.90 -40.07 -56.05
CA PRO A 148 4.46 -39.94 -56.22
C PRO A 148 4.02 -39.07 -57.40
N LEU A 149 4.89 -38.16 -57.85
CA LEU A 149 4.64 -37.28 -58.99
C LEU A 149 5.03 -37.91 -60.34
N SER A 150 5.66 -39.10 -60.36
CA SER A 150 6.11 -39.78 -61.58
C SER A 150 4.95 -40.50 -62.27
N GLU A 151 4.90 -40.48 -63.61
CA GLU A 151 3.91 -41.25 -64.37
C GLU A 151 3.97 -42.77 -64.11
N LYS A 152 5.10 -43.28 -63.61
CA LYS A 152 5.30 -44.69 -63.24
C LYS A 152 4.81 -45.02 -61.83
N TYR A 153 4.42 -44.02 -61.04
CA TYR A 153 3.92 -44.23 -59.67
C TYR A 153 2.56 -44.97 -59.66
N LYS A 154 1.73 -44.73 -60.68
CA LYS A 154 0.44 -45.42 -60.87
C LYS A 154 0.58 -46.93 -61.10
N ASP A 155 1.77 -47.37 -61.51
CA ASP A 155 2.07 -48.78 -61.80
C ASP A 155 2.47 -49.54 -60.51
N LEU A 156 2.62 -48.85 -59.37
CA LEU A 156 2.90 -49.48 -58.08
C LEU A 156 1.63 -50.07 -57.47
N ALA A 157 1.74 -51.27 -56.90
CA ALA A 157 0.60 -51.96 -56.29
C ALA A 157 -0.01 -51.16 -55.13
N ILE A 158 -1.35 -51.06 -55.13
CA ILE A 158 -2.13 -50.31 -54.15
C ILE A 158 -2.61 -51.24 -53.02
N SER A 159 -2.57 -50.77 -51.77
CA SER A 159 -3.14 -51.48 -50.63
C SER A 159 -3.68 -50.53 -49.56
N THR A 160 -4.35 -51.08 -48.54
CA THR A 160 -4.85 -50.38 -47.35
C THR A 160 -4.03 -50.75 -46.10
N ASN A 161 -2.72 -50.99 -46.25
CA ASN A 161 -1.87 -51.42 -45.15
C ASN A 161 -1.49 -50.21 -44.28
N SER A 162 -2.11 -50.11 -43.11
CA SER A 162 -1.86 -49.06 -42.12
C SER A 162 -0.42 -48.98 -41.62
N ASN A 163 0.36 -50.05 -41.78
CA ASN A 163 1.71 -50.19 -41.22
C ASN A 163 2.82 -49.83 -42.24
N SER A 164 2.46 -49.50 -43.49
CA SER A 164 3.40 -49.19 -44.57
C SER A 164 3.83 -47.72 -44.56
N ALA A 165 5.11 -47.44 -44.81
CA ALA A 165 5.60 -46.06 -44.98
C ALA A 165 5.32 -45.45 -46.37
N LEU A 166 4.80 -46.24 -47.33
CA LEU A 166 4.56 -45.80 -48.71
C LEU A 166 3.10 -45.35 -48.92
N THR A 167 2.90 -44.19 -49.56
CA THR A 167 1.58 -43.57 -49.73
C THR A 167 0.63 -44.39 -50.64
N ASN A 168 1.12 -45.00 -51.72
CA ASN A 168 0.35 -45.92 -52.56
C ASN A 168 -0.18 -47.16 -51.82
N ARG A 169 0.54 -47.61 -50.78
CA ARG A 169 0.17 -48.78 -49.95
C ARG A 169 -0.76 -48.42 -48.77
N ARG A 170 -1.10 -47.13 -48.60
CA ARG A 170 -2.05 -46.58 -47.61
C ARG A 170 -3.26 -45.90 -48.26
N ASN A 171 -3.65 -46.36 -49.46
CA ASN A 171 -4.75 -45.74 -50.19
C ASN A 171 -6.08 -45.94 -49.44
N GLY A 172 -6.88 -44.88 -49.28
CA GLY A 172 -8.12 -44.90 -48.49
C GLY A 172 -7.95 -44.71 -46.98
N ILE A 173 -6.72 -44.49 -46.48
CA ILE A 173 -6.45 -44.14 -45.07
C ILE A 173 -6.10 -42.65 -44.98
N ASN A 174 -6.68 -41.94 -44.01
CA ASN A 174 -6.42 -40.52 -43.81
C ASN A 174 -4.90 -40.27 -43.55
N PRO A 175 -4.21 -39.41 -44.34
CA PRO A 175 -2.76 -39.21 -44.22
C PRO A 175 -2.31 -38.48 -42.94
N GLY A 176 -3.24 -37.85 -42.21
CA GLY A 176 -2.96 -37.21 -40.92
C GLY A 176 -2.75 -38.21 -39.77
N TYR A 177 -1.97 -37.80 -38.78
CA TYR A 177 -1.83 -38.50 -37.50
C TYR A 177 -2.47 -37.63 -36.41
N GLY A 178 -3.54 -38.10 -35.77
CA GLY A 178 -4.27 -37.31 -34.77
C GLY A 178 -5.03 -36.12 -35.37
N LEU A 179 -4.96 -34.96 -34.69
CA LEU A 179 -5.71 -33.75 -35.05
C LEU A 179 -5.01 -32.86 -36.11
N THR A 180 -3.83 -33.26 -36.57
CA THR A 180 -3.04 -32.49 -37.55
C THR A 180 -3.17 -33.10 -38.94
N ASN A 181 -3.68 -32.31 -39.89
CA ASN A 181 -3.69 -32.67 -41.31
C ASN A 181 -2.44 -32.06 -41.96
N ILE A 182 -1.44 -32.89 -42.26
CA ILE A 182 -0.18 -32.42 -42.87
C ILE A 182 -0.36 -32.45 -44.39
N LYS A 183 -0.49 -31.28 -45.01
CA LYS A 183 -0.44 -31.18 -46.48
C LYS A 183 1.02 -31.38 -46.92
N GLN A 184 1.36 -32.58 -47.37
CA GLN A 184 2.67 -32.83 -47.97
C GLN A 184 2.72 -32.19 -49.36
N THR A 185 3.41 -31.05 -49.47
CA THR A 185 3.80 -30.45 -50.75
C THR A 185 5.12 -31.06 -51.20
N GLN A 186 5.12 -31.71 -52.36
CA GLN A 186 6.28 -32.36 -52.95
C GLN A 186 6.89 -31.47 -54.03
N GLU A 187 8.22 -31.35 -54.05
CA GLU A 187 8.95 -30.58 -55.06
C GLU A 187 8.64 -31.10 -56.48
N PRO A 188 8.43 -30.21 -57.47
CA PRO A 188 8.15 -30.63 -58.85
C PRO A 188 9.31 -31.43 -59.44
N ILE A 189 9.00 -32.48 -60.21
CA ILE A 189 10.01 -33.33 -60.85
C ILE A 189 10.81 -32.49 -61.85
N VAL A 190 12.12 -32.39 -61.64
CA VAL A 190 13.04 -31.82 -62.62
C VAL A 190 13.25 -32.85 -63.73
N THR A 191 12.64 -32.62 -64.89
CA THR A 191 12.90 -33.39 -66.11
C THR A 191 14.25 -32.96 -66.67
N ILE A 192 15.23 -33.87 -66.67
CA ILE A 192 16.50 -33.67 -67.38
C ILE A 192 16.31 -34.20 -68.80
N GLU A 193 16.12 -33.32 -69.78
CA GLU A 193 16.19 -33.71 -71.20
C GLU A 193 17.65 -34.04 -71.56
N ILE A 194 17.93 -35.30 -71.83
CA ILE A 194 19.23 -35.72 -72.37
C ILE A 194 19.23 -35.46 -73.88
N ASN A 195 19.59 -34.25 -74.29
CA ASN A 195 20.04 -33.99 -75.65
C ASN A 195 21.54 -34.31 -75.74
N ALA A 196 21.86 -35.47 -76.33
CA ALA A 196 23.25 -35.86 -76.58
C ALA A 196 23.85 -35.02 -77.71
N ALA A 197 24.55 -33.94 -77.36
CA ALA A 197 25.48 -33.25 -78.25
C ALA A 197 26.91 -33.39 -77.67
N VAL A 198 27.73 -34.22 -78.31
CA VAL A 198 29.12 -34.50 -77.92
C VAL A 198 30.04 -33.42 -78.49
N LYS A 199 30.73 -32.68 -77.62
CA LYS A 199 31.98 -31.95 -77.96
C LYS A 199 33.04 -32.19 -76.87
N PRO A 200 34.14 -32.90 -77.19
CA PRO A 200 35.16 -33.26 -76.20
C PRO A 200 36.01 -32.06 -75.79
N LYS A 201 36.26 -31.92 -74.48
CA LYS A 201 36.92 -30.76 -73.88
C LYS A 201 38.30 -31.04 -73.26
N ASN A 202 38.93 -32.19 -73.53
CA ASN A 202 40.36 -32.33 -73.21
C ASN A 202 41.12 -33.40 -74.02
N ILE A 203 42.27 -32.99 -74.55
CA ILE A 203 43.34 -33.85 -75.12
C ILE A 203 44.55 -33.62 -74.22
N GLN A 204 45.10 -34.68 -73.61
CA GLN A 204 46.38 -34.59 -72.90
C GLN A 204 47.56 -34.86 -73.84
N LYS A 205 48.47 -33.90 -73.99
CA LYS A 205 49.85 -34.11 -74.45
C LYS A 205 50.79 -33.31 -73.54
N ASN A 206 51.86 -33.96 -73.08
CA ASN A 206 52.88 -33.37 -72.22
C ASN A 206 53.67 -32.27 -72.96
N ALA A 207 54.06 -31.23 -72.24
CA ALA A 207 54.88 -30.13 -72.77
C ALA A 207 56.38 -30.49 -72.80
N ILE A 208 57.04 -30.17 -73.90
CA ILE A 208 58.51 -30.08 -74.03
C ILE A 208 58.87 -28.60 -73.84
N SER A 209 59.87 -28.33 -73.00
CA SER A 209 60.31 -26.99 -72.66
C SER A 209 61.20 -26.37 -73.74
N LEU A 210 60.99 -25.07 -73.99
CA LEU A 210 61.96 -24.22 -74.68
C LEU A 210 61.86 -22.80 -74.11
N ASN A 211 63.02 -22.22 -73.87
CA ASN A 211 63.26 -21.02 -73.07
C ASN A 211 63.40 -19.79 -73.98
N VAL A 212 62.58 -18.76 -73.79
CA VAL A 212 62.71 -17.41 -74.41
C VAL A 212 62.09 -16.36 -73.44
N PRO A 213 62.64 -15.13 -73.33
CA PRO A 213 62.56 -14.29 -72.12
C PRO A 213 61.28 -13.44 -71.96
N GLN A 214 61.15 -12.89 -70.75
CA GLN A 214 60.00 -12.12 -70.21
C GLN A 214 59.57 -10.90 -71.04
N VAL A 215 58.26 -10.68 -71.07
CA VAL A 215 57.63 -9.37 -71.23
C VAL A 215 56.67 -9.15 -70.05
N ILE A 216 56.81 -8.01 -69.38
CA ILE A 216 56.01 -7.58 -68.23
C ILE A 216 54.65 -7.06 -68.74
N VAL A 217 53.55 -7.55 -68.17
CA VAL A 217 52.19 -7.05 -68.40
C VAL A 217 51.67 -6.42 -67.10
N PRO A 218 50.99 -5.25 -67.10
CA PRO A 218 50.59 -4.57 -65.88
C PRO A 218 49.47 -5.32 -65.16
N THR A 219 49.61 -5.53 -63.85
CA THR A 219 48.54 -6.03 -62.97
C THR A 219 47.59 -4.89 -62.60
N LEU A 220 46.33 -4.98 -63.05
CA LEU A 220 45.21 -4.26 -62.44
C LEU A 220 44.80 -4.98 -61.15
N PRO A 221 44.57 -4.27 -60.03
CA PRO A 221 44.12 -4.90 -58.80
C PRO A 221 42.70 -5.44 -59.00
N THR A 222 42.50 -6.72 -58.71
CA THR A 222 41.18 -7.32 -58.51
C THR A 222 40.54 -6.70 -57.27
N ILE A 223 39.47 -5.93 -57.47
CA ILE A 223 38.60 -5.48 -56.39
C ILE A 223 37.81 -6.70 -55.90
N ASN A 224 38.23 -7.30 -54.79
CA ASN A 224 37.41 -8.24 -54.05
C ASN A 224 36.38 -7.45 -53.23
N VAL A 225 35.15 -7.36 -53.73
CA VAL A 225 34.01 -6.95 -52.90
C VAL A 225 33.66 -8.15 -52.03
N VAL A 226 34.09 -8.13 -50.77
CA VAL A 226 33.66 -9.11 -49.77
C VAL A 226 32.16 -8.87 -49.54
N GLN A 227 31.31 -9.68 -50.16
CA GLN A 227 29.87 -9.63 -49.91
C GLN A 227 29.63 -10.16 -48.49
N LYS A 228 29.49 -9.24 -47.54
CA LYS A 228 29.19 -9.54 -46.13
C LYS A 228 27.91 -10.36 -46.10
N THR A 229 27.94 -11.54 -45.48
CA THR A 229 26.74 -12.34 -45.22
C THR A 229 25.69 -11.45 -44.53
N PRO A 230 24.43 -11.41 -45.01
CA PRO A 230 23.40 -10.58 -44.40
C PRO A 230 23.30 -10.91 -42.91
N PRO A 231 23.39 -9.93 -41.99
CA PRO A 231 23.22 -10.20 -40.58
C PRO A 231 21.81 -10.76 -40.34
N SER A 232 21.71 -11.87 -39.61
CA SER A 232 20.44 -12.26 -38.99
C SER A 232 20.16 -11.24 -37.89
N ILE A 233 19.23 -10.33 -38.15
CA ILE A 233 18.87 -9.26 -37.20
C ILE A 233 17.61 -9.70 -36.45
N GLU A 234 17.77 -10.09 -35.19
CA GLU A 234 16.65 -10.26 -34.26
C GLU A 234 16.33 -8.90 -33.64
N LEU A 235 15.09 -8.43 -33.85
CA LEU A 235 14.62 -7.16 -33.29
C LEU A 235 14.06 -7.40 -31.89
N PRO A 236 14.55 -6.70 -30.85
CA PRO A 236 14.01 -6.87 -29.51
C PRO A 236 12.58 -6.35 -29.45
N GLU A 237 11.70 -7.15 -28.86
CA GLU A 237 10.36 -6.70 -28.47
C GLU A 237 10.43 -5.90 -27.16
N PRO A 238 9.60 -4.85 -27.01
CA PRO A 238 9.51 -4.13 -25.75
C PRO A 238 8.97 -5.04 -24.66
N LYS A 239 9.73 -5.18 -23.56
CA LYS A 239 9.26 -5.88 -22.36
C LYS A 239 8.58 -4.89 -21.44
N THR A 240 7.39 -5.24 -20.97
CA THR A 240 6.73 -4.47 -19.92
C THR A 240 7.56 -4.54 -18.63
N PRO A 241 7.86 -3.40 -17.99
CA PRO A 241 8.45 -3.40 -16.66
C PRO A 241 7.54 -4.17 -15.70
N ASN A 242 8.07 -5.19 -15.03
CA ASN A 242 7.33 -5.90 -13.99
C ASN A 242 7.70 -5.31 -12.63
N LYS A 243 6.74 -4.71 -11.93
CA LYS A 243 6.94 -4.15 -10.59
C LYS A 243 5.80 -4.55 -9.65
N VAL A 244 6.13 -5.38 -8.67
CA VAL A 244 5.26 -5.65 -7.52
C VAL A 244 5.59 -4.63 -6.44
N VAL A 245 4.57 -3.88 -6.02
CA VAL A 245 4.70 -2.92 -4.91
C VAL A 245 4.15 -3.57 -3.66
N THR A 246 5.00 -3.75 -2.65
CA THR A 246 4.57 -4.19 -1.32
C THR A 246 4.43 -2.95 -0.45
N ILE A 247 3.23 -2.75 0.09
CA ILE A 247 2.93 -1.63 0.97
C ILE A 247 3.08 -2.13 2.40
N ALA A 248 3.89 -1.43 3.20
CA ALA A 248 3.98 -1.69 4.64
C ALA A 248 2.58 -1.70 5.25
N LYS A 249 2.32 -2.70 6.08
CA LYS A 249 1.05 -2.82 6.81
C LYS A 249 1.30 -2.44 8.26
N PRO A 250 1.24 -1.14 8.62
CA PRO A 250 1.34 -0.75 10.01
C PRO A 250 0.28 -1.48 10.82
N ASN A 251 0.55 -1.66 12.11
CA ASN A 251 -0.52 -1.98 13.04
C ASN A 251 -1.52 -0.80 13.07
N ALA A 252 -2.61 -0.92 12.30
CA ALA A 252 -3.67 0.08 12.24
C ALA A 252 -4.54 0.13 13.51
N GLU A 253 -4.20 -0.69 14.52
CA GLU A 253 -4.82 -0.79 15.83
C GLU A 253 -3.71 -0.82 16.88
N PRO A 254 -3.00 0.31 17.10
CA PRO A 254 -1.95 0.36 18.11
C PRO A 254 -2.52 -0.09 19.45
N PHE A 255 -1.75 -0.89 20.19
CA PHE A 255 -2.16 -1.31 21.51
C PHE A 255 -2.32 -0.09 22.43
N THR A 256 -3.53 0.08 22.95
CA THR A 256 -3.91 1.22 23.81
C THR A 256 -4.52 0.77 25.13
N GLY A 257 -4.34 -0.50 25.51
CA GLY A 257 -4.82 -1.07 26.78
C GLY A 257 -4.05 -0.61 28.02
N TYR A 258 -3.53 0.62 28.01
CA TYR A 258 -2.89 1.25 29.15
C TYR A 258 -3.98 1.96 29.96
N TYR A 259 -4.33 1.42 31.13
CA TYR A 259 -5.25 2.07 32.06
C TYR A 259 -4.46 2.91 33.05
N PHE A 260 -5.02 4.03 33.52
CA PHE A 260 -4.32 4.90 34.47
C PHE A 260 -5.04 4.88 35.78
N ASP A 261 -4.23 4.83 36.82
CA ASP A 261 -4.71 4.63 38.16
C ASP A 261 -4.39 5.84 39.04
N GLY A 262 -5.46 6.57 39.36
CA GLY A 262 -5.52 7.49 40.48
C GLY A 262 -4.31 8.43 40.54
N THR A 263 -3.82 8.67 41.76
CA THR A 263 -2.69 9.58 42.01
C THR A 263 -1.50 8.85 42.65
N TRP A 264 -1.48 7.51 42.54
CA TRP A 264 -0.58 6.67 43.34
C TRP A 264 0.64 6.21 42.53
N SER A 265 1.79 6.31 43.18
CA SER A 265 3.01 5.64 42.72
C SER A 265 3.10 4.27 43.40
N HIS A 266 3.17 3.21 42.60
CA HIS A 266 3.18 1.85 43.14
C HIS A 266 4.53 1.42 43.65
N ARG A 267 5.61 2.08 43.23
CA ARG A 267 6.98 1.85 43.69
C ARG A 267 7.53 3.07 44.44
N GLU A 268 8.63 2.88 45.14
CA GLU A 268 9.27 3.89 45.97
C GLU A 268 9.92 4.98 45.10
N LEU A 269 9.57 6.25 45.31
CA LEU A 269 10.25 7.38 44.67
C LEU A 269 11.67 7.51 45.23
N LYS A 270 12.64 6.90 44.55
CA LYS A 270 14.03 6.80 44.99
C LYS A 270 14.95 6.78 43.77
N ASN A 271 16.12 7.39 43.91
CA ASN A 271 17.14 7.46 42.86
C ASN A 271 17.96 6.16 42.80
N ASN A 272 18.39 5.78 41.60
CA ASN A 272 19.34 4.70 41.33
C ASN A 272 18.79 3.33 41.74
N ILE A 273 17.60 3.01 41.27
CA ILE A 273 16.96 1.71 41.49
C ILE A 273 16.58 1.02 40.17
N ALA A 274 16.54 -0.30 40.22
CA ALA A 274 15.94 -1.13 39.19
C ALA A 274 14.49 -1.42 39.57
N ILE A 275 13.56 -1.21 38.65
CA ILE A 275 12.13 -1.36 38.86
C ILE A 275 11.60 -2.36 37.85
N TYR A 276 10.81 -3.34 38.29
CA TYR A 276 10.23 -4.34 37.42
C TYR A 276 8.72 -4.46 37.62
N SER A 277 7.98 -4.69 36.55
CA SER A 277 6.54 -4.95 36.58
C SER A 277 6.13 -5.88 35.44
N GLY A 278 5.31 -6.88 35.77
CA GLY A 278 4.81 -7.88 34.81
C GLY A 278 5.82 -8.98 34.45
N ILE A 279 6.93 -9.06 35.20
CA ILE A 279 8.01 -10.03 34.94
C ILE A 279 8.47 -10.69 36.24
N ASP A 280 8.98 -11.91 36.12
CA ASP A 280 9.77 -12.55 37.19
C ASP A 280 11.20 -11.95 37.17
N PRO A 281 11.62 -11.21 38.22
CA PRO A 281 12.94 -10.59 38.26
C PRO A 281 14.08 -11.62 38.24
N ALA A 282 13.85 -12.87 38.68
CA ALA A 282 14.87 -13.92 38.62
C ALA A 282 15.31 -14.22 37.19
N SER A 283 14.42 -14.02 36.21
CA SER A 283 14.72 -14.20 34.78
C SER A 283 15.65 -13.13 34.19
N ILE A 284 15.88 -12.02 34.91
CA ILE A 284 16.75 -10.91 34.49
C ILE A 284 18.03 -10.84 35.35
N ILE A 285 17.95 -11.05 36.66
CA ILE A 285 19.09 -10.87 37.59
C ILE A 285 20.33 -11.68 37.17
N GLY A 286 20.12 -12.91 36.68
CA GLY A 286 21.21 -13.76 36.19
C GLY A 286 21.64 -13.52 34.74
N ASN A 287 20.86 -12.75 33.97
CA ASN A 287 21.10 -12.45 32.56
C ASN A 287 20.44 -11.13 32.15
N LEU A 288 21.14 -10.02 32.38
CA LEU A 288 20.66 -8.67 32.04
C LEU A 288 20.37 -8.47 30.54
N ASN A 289 20.90 -9.34 29.69
CA ASN A 289 20.69 -9.32 28.23
C ASN A 289 19.47 -10.16 27.80
N ASN A 290 18.68 -10.70 28.75
CA ASN A 290 17.48 -11.45 28.42
C ASN A 290 16.43 -10.52 27.76
N ILE A 291 16.20 -10.74 26.46
CA ILE A 291 15.28 -9.96 25.63
C ILE A 291 13.81 -10.39 25.76
N ASN A 292 13.53 -11.48 26.46
CA ASN A 292 12.18 -12.00 26.67
C ASN A 292 12.06 -12.62 28.08
N PRO A 293 12.01 -11.79 29.14
CA PRO A 293 11.86 -12.26 30.51
C PRO A 293 10.59 -13.07 30.71
N THR A 294 10.63 -13.96 31.70
CA THR A 294 9.49 -14.78 32.09
C THR A 294 8.36 -13.86 32.59
N PRO A 295 7.16 -13.93 32.01
CA PRO A 295 6.03 -13.11 32.46
C PRO A 295 5.59 -13.53 33.86
N ALA A 296 5.22 -12.57 34.70
CA ALA A 296 4.69 -12.85 36.03
C ALA A 296 3.75 -11.75 36.52
N ALA A 297 2.82 -12.12 37.41
CA ALA A 297 2.00 -11.20 38.21
C ALA A 297 2.81 -10.55 39.34
N MET A 298 3.93 -9.90 39.03
CA MET A 298 4.84 -9.36 40.02
C MET A 298 5.27 -7.93 39.69
N ASN A 299 5.49 -7.14 40.74
CA ASN A 299 6.05 -5.80 40.67
C ASN A 299 7.02 -5.58 41.85
N GLY A 300 8.11 -4.85 41.65
CA GLY A 300 9.12 -4.63 42.69
C GLY A 300 10.25 -3.70 42.30
N SER A 301 11.14 -3.49 43.26
CA SER A 301 12.28 -2.58 43.14
C SER A 301 13.52 -3.14 43.85
N TYR A 302 14.70 -2.90 43.29
CA TYR A 302 16.01 -3.28 43.81
C TYR A 302 16.94 -2.07 43.86
N ASN A 303 17.87 -2.04 44.82
CA ASN A 303 18.91 -1.03 44.83
C ASN A 303 19.90 -1.23 43.66
N GLY A 304 20.28 -0.13 43.01
CA GLY A 304 21.16 -0.12 41.83
C GLY A 304 20.40 -0.38 40.53
N ARG A 305 20.81 0.30 39.46
CA ARG A 305 20.14 0.30 38.14
C ARG A 305 19.95 -1.07 37.48
N GLU A 306 20.77 -2.06 37.80
CA GLU A 306 20.75 -3.37 37.15
C GLU A 306 20.70 -4.49 38.19
N PHE A 307 19.81 -4.35 39.18
CA PHE A 307 19.63 -5.33 40.26
C PHE A 307 20.90 -5.63 41.07
N GLN A 308 21.78 -4.63 41.21
CA GLN A 308 23.15 -4.80 41.71
C GLN A 308 23.23 -5.06 43.22
N SER A 309 22.16 -4.78 43.97
CA SER A 309 22.14 -4.84 45.42
C SER A 309 20.83 -5.47 45.92
N THR A 310 20.42 -5.17 47.15
CA THR A 310 19.32 -5.83 47.83
C THR A 310 17.95 -5.45 47.26
N LEU A 311 17.01 -6.39 47.30
CA LEU A 311 15.59 -6.15 47.08
C LEU A 311 15.10 -5.07 48.06
N ILE A 312 14.37 -4.07 47.55
CA ILE A 312 13.72 -3.03 48.36
C ILE A 312 12.31 -3.51 48.71
N ARG A 313 11.50 -3.84 47.70
CA ARG A 313 10.13 -4.33 47.86
C ARG A 313 9.70 -5.20 46.67
N ASN A 314 8.85 -6.18 46.95
CA ASN A 314 8.19 -7.01 45.94
C ASN A 314 6.71 -7.21 46.33
N GLU A 315 5.86 -7.41 45.33
CA GLU A 315 4.43 -7.63 45.47
C GLU A 315 3.92 -8.55 44.36
N ASN A 316 3.06 -9.51 44.72
CA ASN A 316 2.39 -10.41 43.78
C ASN A 316 1.11 -9.77 43.24
N ASP A 317 1.29 -8.64 42.56
CA ASP A 317 0.22 -7.89 41.92
C ASP A 317 0.76 -7.20 40.67
N ARG A 318 -0.15 -6.70 39.82
CA ARG A 318 0.21 -5.96 38.61
C ARG A 318 -0.58 -4.66 38.54
N TYR A 319 0.14 -3.60 38.21
CA TYR A 319 -0.41 -2.25 38.08
C TYR A 319 -0.20 -1.72 36.68
N THR A 320 -1.02 -0.75 36.33
CA THR A 320 -1.11 -0.21 34.98
C THR A 320 -0.18 0.98 34.76
N ASN A 321 0.18 1.70 35.82
CA ASN A 321 1.32 2.62 35.87
C ASN A 321 2.22 2.31 37.07
N THR A 322 3.54 2.48 36.90
CA THR A 322 4.51 2.23 37.97
C THR A 322 4.67 3.47 38.85
N TYR A 323 4.80 4.63 38.21
CA TYR A 323 4.85 5.93 38.86
C TYR A 323 3.75 6.87 38.38
N TYR A 324 3.29 7.71 39.31
CA TYR A 324 2.46 8.88 39.05
C TYR A 324 3.26 10.11 39.50
N ILE A 325 3.71 10.93 38.54
CA ILE A 325 4.60 12.07 38.79
C ILE A 325 3.89 13.36 38.41
N LYS A 326 3.60 14.19 39.41
CA LYS A 326 2.80 15.41 39.25
C LYS A 326 3.61 16.70 39.26
N ASP A 327 4.79 16.67 39.86
CA ASP A 327 5.64 17.84 40.08
C ASP A 327 7.14 17.50 39.98
N GLN A 328 7.96 18.53 39.78
CA GLN A 328 9.39 18.38 39.57
C GLN A 328 10.13 17.72 40.76
N PRO A 329 9.79 18.02 42.04
CA PRO A 329 10.43 17.33 43.17
C PRO A 329 10.28 15.81 43.14
N ASP A 330 9.15 15.27 42.67
CA ASP A 330 8.99 13.83 42.50
C ASP A 330 9.75 13.30 41.27
N ALA A 331 9.81 14.08 40.17
CA ALA A 331 10.62 13.75 39.00
C ALA A 331 12.12 13.69 39.34
N ASP A 332 12.62 14.58 40.20
CA ASP A 332 14.02 14.59 40.63
C ASP A 332 14.38 13.34 41.44
N LYS A 333 13.42 12.77 42.19
CA LYS A 333 13.63 11.56 43.01
C LYS A 333 13.80 10.30 42.18
N VAL A 334 13.17 10.21 41.01
CA VAL A 334 13.27 9.02 40.12
C VAL A 334 14.45 9.11 39.16
N THR A 335 15.36 10.05 39.37
CA THR A 335 16.59 10.16 38.58
C THR A 335 17.42 8.89 38.73
N ASP A 336 18.08 8.53 37.64
CA ASP A 336 18.93 7.36 37.58
C ASP A 336 18.23 6.00 37.70
N ASP A 337 16.93 5.92 37.42
CA ASP A 337 16.20 4.66 37.48
C ASP A 337 16.28 3.84 36.19
N THR A 338 16.13 2.53 36.33
CA THR A 338 15.98 1.58 35.21
C THR A 338 14.71 0.75 35.35
N PHE A 339 13.88 0.75 34.33
CA PHE A 339 12.60 0.06 34.29
C PHE A 339 12.68 -1.22 33.45
N TYR A 340 12.01 -2.27 33.90
CA TYR A 340 11.86 -3.57 33.24
C TYR A 340 10.38 -3.93 33.21
N LEU A 341 9.71 -3.63 32.10
CA LEU A 341 8.26 -3.59 32.03
C LEU A 341 7.71 -4.55 30.98
N ARG A 342 6.69 -5.31 31.35
CA ARG A 342 5.97 -6.20 30.43
C ARG A 342 4.47 -6.17 30.71
N GLY A 343 3.66 -5.97 29.68
CA GLY A 343 2.22 -6.16 29.74
C GLY A 343 1.83 -7.64 29.71
N HIS A 344 0.53 -7.92 29.73
CA HIS A 344 0.02 -9.29 29.67
C HIS A 344 -0.36 -9.64 28.22
N TYR A 345 0.23 -10.71 27.69
CA TYR A 345 -0.26 -11.35 26.47
C TYR A 345 -1.25 -12.46 26.83
N THR A 346 -2.26 -12.66 25.98
CA THR A 346 -3.24 -13.74 26.12
C THR A 346 -2.63 -15.14 26.09
N THR A 347 -1.38 -15.28 25.62
CA THR A 347 -0.60 -16.51 25.61
C THR A 347 0.28 -16.71 26.84
N ASP A 348 0.41 -15.70 27.70
CA ASP A 348 1.22 -15.81 28.92
C ASP A 348 0.56 -16.79 29.91
N THR A 349 1.37 -17.51 30.67
CA THR A 349 0.90 -18.48 31.68
C THR A 349 1.66 -18.27 32.98
N TYR A 350 0.98 -17.73 33.99
CA TYR A 350 1.47 -17.58 35.37
C TYR A 350 0.27 -17.52 36.32
N ASP A 351 0.50 -17.77 37.60
CA ASP A 351 -0.54 -17.60 38.62
C ASP A 351 -0.81 -16.11 38.85
N ASP A 352 -2.02 -15.67 38.52
CA ASP A 352 -2.50 -14.31 38.72
C ASP A 352 -3.71 -14.25 39.66
N SER A 353 -4.07 -15.35 40.32
CA SER A 353 -5.35 -15.50 41.03
C SER A 353 -5.57 -14.48 42.15
N ASN A 354 -4.47 -13.92 42.67
CA ASN A 354 -4.49 -12.95 43.75
C ASN A 354 -4.36 -11.50 43.28
N THR A 355 -4.09 -11.28 42.00
CA THR A 355 -3.94 -9.94 41.43
C THR A 355 -5.24 -9.17 41.43
N ARG A 356 -5.14 -7.85 41.46
CA ARG A 356 -6.31 -6.97 41.34
C ARG A 356 -6.99 -7.09 39.98
N ALA A 357 -6.17 -7.22 38.94
CA ALA A 357 -6.56 -7.56 37.58
C ALA A 357 -7.48 -8.80 37.52
N HIS A 358 -7.06 -9.93 38.11
CA HIS A 358 -7.86 -11.17 38.16
C HIS A 358 -9.17 -11.00 38.93
N LYS A 359 -9.15 -10.18 39.99
CA LYS A 359 -10.34 -9.84 40.79
C LYS A 359 -11.28 -8.84 40.11
N GLY A 360 -10.94 -8.36 38.91
CA GLY A 360 -11.70 -7.34 38.18
C GLY A 360 -11.71 -5.99 38.88
N VAL A 361 -10.78 -5.75 39.78
CA VAL A 361 -10.66 -4.51 40.53
C VAL A 361 -9.58 -3.69 39.84
N SER A 362 -9.97 -2.72 39.00
CA SER A 362 -8.99 -1.72 38.57
C SER A 362 -8.62 -0.88 39.78
N ASN A 363 -7.45 -0.24 39.72
CA ASN A 363 -7.15 0.72 40.76
C ASN A 363 -8.05 1.95 40.64
N ASN A 364 -8.46 2.47 41.79
CA ASN A 364 -9.68 3.26 42.08
C ASN A 364 -10.99 2.50 42.43
N GLY A 365 -10.99 1.16 42.52
CA GLY A 365 -12.12 0.39 43.10
C GLY A 365 -13.33 0.18 42.17
N HIS A 366 -13.17 0.50 40.88
CA HIS A 366 -14.20 0.33 39.86
C HIS A 366 -13.95 -0.98 39.07
N ILE A 367 -15.01 -1.67 38.65
CA ILE A 367 -14.91 -2.87 37.81
C ILE A 367 -14.73 -2.39 36.36
N ALA A 368 -13.48 -2.42 35.86
CA ALA A 368 -13.18 -1.92 34.52
C ALA A 368 -13.62 -2.87 33.39
N TYR A 369 -13.74 -4.17 33.68
CA TYR A 369 -14.13 -5.19 32.70
C TYR A 369 -14.76 -6.41 33.37
N ASN A 370 -15.79 -6.96 32.72
CA ASN A 370 -16.35 -8.28 33.01
C ASN A 370 -16.18 -9.11 31.72
N ASP A 371 -15.56 -10.29 31.82
CA ASP A 371 -15.35 -11.25 30.73
C ASP A 371 -16.66 -11.86 30.17
N GLY A 372 -17.82 -11.42 30.66
CA GLY A 372 -19.14 -11.98 30.36
C GLY A 372 -19.50 -13.16 31.26
N TYR A 373 -18.60 -13.59 32.16
CA TYR A 373 -18.78 -14.68 33.12
C TYR A 373 -18.68 -14.23 34.58
N GLY A 374 -18.46 -12.94 34.83
CA GLY A 374 -18.34 -12.38 36.18
C GLY A 374 -16.91 -12.25 36.69
N ASN A 375 -15.89 -12.51 35.86
CA ASN A 375 -14.47 -12.31 36.22
C ASN A 375 -13.92 -11.04 35.57
N GLY A 376 -12.91 -10.44 36.21
CA GLY A 376 -12.15 -9.33 35.65
C GLY A 376 -11.31 -9.76 34.45
N ILE A 377 -11.23 -8.93 33.40
CA ILE A 377 -10.18 -9.08 32.39
C ILE A 377 -8.91 -8.41 32.93
N PRO A 378 -7.74 -9.07 32.92
CA PRO A 378 -6.50 -8.46 33.37
C PRO A 378 -6.14 -7.20 32.57
N ASP A 379 -5.70 -6.14 33.24
CA ASP A 379 -5.27 -4.89 32.57
C ASP A 379 -4.18 -5.17 31.52
N GLU A 380 -4.43 -5.14 30.22
CA GLU A 380 -3.47 -5.75 29.29
C GLU A 380 -2.08 -5.06 29.23
N GLY A 381 -1.98 -3.78 29.59
CA GLY A 381 -0.77 -2.96 29.47
C GLY A 381 -0.20 -2.44 30.80
N VAL A 382 1.09 -2.08 30.78
CA VAL A 382 1.78 -1.41 31.90
C VAL A 382 2.58 -0.21 31.40
N VAL A 383 2.65 0.87 32.19
CA VAL A 383 3.42 2.07 31.90
C VAL A 383 4.44 2.33 33.01
N GLY A 384 5.64 2.80 32.65
CA GLY A 384 6.65 3.23 33.62
C GLY A 384 6.21 4.49 34.36
N ILE A 385 6.11 5.60 33.65
CA ILE A 385 5.79 6.90 34.26
C ILE A 385 4.52 7.49 33.65
N HIS A 386 3.55 7.80 34.49
CA HIS A 386 2.46 8.70 34.16
C HIS A 386 2.78 10.11 34.66
N ALA A 387 2.89 11.07 33.73
CA ALA A 387 3.38 12.41 33.97
C ALA A 387 2.29 13.46 33.69
N LEU A 388 2.20 14.49 34.54
CA LEU A 388 1.09 15.44 34.50
C LEU A 388 1.45 16.83 34.00
N THR A 389 2.52 17.40 34.53
CA THR A 389 2.84 18.83 34.37
C THR A 389 4.13 19.00 33.57
N ASP A 390 4.59 20.25 33.43
CA ASP A 390 5.85 20.52 32.75
C ASP A 390 6.96 19.94 33.64
N LEU A 391 7.60 18.88 33.17
CA LEU A 391 8.50 18.05 33.97
C LEU A 391 9.77 17.76 33.20
N LYS A 392 10.87 17.76 33.93
CA LYS A 392 12.18 17.34 33.43
C LYS A 392 12.56 15.99 34.02
N PHE A 393 12.85 15.01 33.16
CA PHE A 393 13.34 13.69 33.57
C PHE A 393 14.79 13.51 33.12
N LYS A 394 15.61 12.90 33.99
CA LYS A 394 17.06 12.74 33.76
C LYS A 394 17.51 11.30 33.92
N ASN A 395 18.39 10.86 33.02
CA ASN A 395 19.13 9.61 33.11
C ASN A 395 18.25 8.35 33.28
N LEU A 396 17.09 8.27 32.64
CA LEU A 396 16.22 7.09 32.77
C LEU A 396 16.53 6.03 31.72
N LYS A 397 16.40 4.75 32.07
CA LYS A 397 16.47 3.63 31.13
C LYS A 397 15.21 2.79 31.20
N PHE A 398 14.51 2.60 30.09
CA PHE A 398 13.33 1.76 30.01
C PHE A 398 13.62 0.54 29.14
N ASN A 399 13.34 -0.65 29.65
CA ASN A 399 13.36 -1.90 28.89
C ASN A 399 11.92 -2.43 28.84
N LEU A 400 11.32 -2.37 27.65
CA LEU A 400 9.93 -2.72 27.38
C LEU A 400 9.90 -4.08 26.67
N TYR A 401 9.17 -5.05 27.21
CA TYR A 401 9.18 -6.45 26.77
C TYR A 401 7.86 -6.93 26.18
N GLY A 402 7.04 -5.99 25.70
CA GLY A 402 5.76 -6.26 25.06
C GLY A 402 4.60 -5.60 25.80
N ARG A 403 3.66 -4.99 25.06
CA ARG A 403 2.48 -4.29 25.61
C ARG A 403 2.82 -3.33 26.76
N ALA A 404 4.00 -2.72 26.72
CA ALA A 404 4.52 -1.84 27.76
C ALA A 404 4.81 -0.42 27.24
N GLY A 405 4.58 0.57 28.10
CA GLY A 405 4.76 2.00 27.88
C GLY A 405 5.93 2.56 28.68
N ALA A 406 6.78 3.44 28.11
CA ALA A 406 7.78 4.13 28.93
C ALA A 406 7.18 5.31 29.71
N ILE A 407 6.69 6.34 28.99
CA ILE A 407 6.13 7.54 29.61
C ILE A 407 4.83 7.95 28.91
N THR A 408 3.82 8.29 29.71
CA THR A 408 2.56 8.87 29.22
C THR A 408 2.36 10.28 29.76
N ASN A 409 1.81 11.16 28.94
CA ASN A 409 1.44 12.52 29.34
C ASN A 409 -0.07 12.63 29.57
N GLU A 410 -0.51 13.17 30.71
CA GLU A 410 -1.92 13.22 31.14
C GLU A 410 -2.79 14.24 30.38
N THR A 411 -4.06 13.89 30.20
CA THR A 411 -5.06 14.45 29.25
C THR A 411 -5.70 15.78 29.58
N TRP A 412 -5.57 16.31 30.78
CA TRP A 412 -6.12 17.64 31.12
C TRP A 412 -5.07 18.63 31.63
N ARG A 413 -3.84 18.18 31.92
CA ARG A 413 -2.73 19.05 32.36
C ARG A 413 -1.62 19.23 31.33
N HIS A 414 -1.46 18.28 30.41
CA HIS A 414 -0.68 18.40 29.17
C HIS A 414 0.68 19.07 29.39
N GLY A 415 1.51 18.43 30.20
CA GLY A 415 2.87 18.88 30.49
C GLY A 415 3.79 18.82 29.28
N ILE A 416 4.74 19.76 29.17
CA ILE A 416 5.90 19.54 28.31
C ILE A 416 6.90 18.67 29.08
N LEU A 417 7.22 17.50 28.53
CA LEU A 417 8.19 16.58 29.12
C LEU A 417 9.55 16.80 28.46
N ASP A 418 10.47 17.39 29.21
CA ASP A 418 11.86 17.61 28.82
C ASP A 418 12.72 16.43 29.26
N LEU A 419 13.28 15.70 28.29
CA LEU A 419 13.96 14.43 28.52
C LEU A 419 15.46 14.59 28.32
N GLU A 420 16.24 14.35 29.36
CA GLU A 420 17.71 14.44 29.32
C GLU A 420 18.32 13.05 29.54
N ASN A 421 19.02 12.54 28.53
CA ASN A 421 19.72 11.24 28.60
C ASN A 421 18.77 10.07 28.96
N VAL A 422 17.65 9.97 28.25
CA VAL A 422 16.70 8.86 28.40
C VAL A 422 16.97 7.81 27.33
N THR A 423 16.95 6.53 27.71
CA THR A 423 17.07 5.40 26.77
C THR A 423 15.82 4.51 26.86
N VAL A 424 15.25 4.14 25.73
CA VAL A 424 14.11 3.22 25.65
C VAL A 424 14.46 2.06 24.72
N ASN A 425 14.52 0.85 25.27
CA ASN A 425 14.72 -0.39 24.52
C ASN A 425 13.38 -1.12 24.40
N MET A 426 12.97 -1.43 23.18
CA MET A 426 11.68 -2.10 22.89
C MET A 426 11.93 -3.47 22.28
N TYR A 427 11.58 -4.51 23.04
CA TYR A 427 11.66 -5.92 22.64
C TYR A 427 10.25 -6.49 22.45
N ASN A 428 10.10 -7.58 21.70
CA ASN A 428 8.80 -8.18 21.38
C ASN A 428 7.86 -7.19 20.65
N SER A 429 6.57 -7.15 20.97
CA SER A 429 5.58 -6.39 20.20
C SER A 429 4.70 -5.45 20.99
N ASP A 430 4.08 -4.50 20.28
CA ASP A 430 3.02 -3.65 20.80
C ASP A 430 3.47 -2.74 21.97
N ASN A 431 4.77 -2.48 22.07
CA ASN A 431 5.28 -1.48 23.00
C ASN A 431 5.03 -0.07 22.49
N MET A 432 4.97 0.85 23.44
CA MET A 432 4.89 2.26 23.19
C MET A 432 6.00 2.97 23.98
N GLY A 433 6.76 3.84 23.33
CA GLY A 433 7.72 4.67 24.05
C GLY A 433 6.99 5.75 24.82
N PHE A 434 6.35 6.63 24.06
CA PHE A 434 5.74 7.85 24.53
C PHE A 434 4.30 7.91 24.02
N TYR A 435 3.35 7.94 24.93
CA TYR A 435 1.94 8.08 24.58
C TYR A 435 1.43 9.41 25.07
N ASN A 436 1.03 10.22 24.11
CA ASN A 436 0.22 11.37 24.40
C ASN A 436 -1.25 10.99 24.37
N MET A 437 -1.83 11.23 25.52
CA MET A 437 -3.18 10.85 25.82
C MET A 437 -4.13 11.97 25.30
N PRO A 438 -5.33 11.63 24.79
CA PRO A 438 -6.25 12.58 24.17
C PRO A 438 -6.86 13.56 25.18
N VAL A 439 -7.01 14.83 24.80
CA VAL A 439 -7.68 15.82 25.66
C VAL A 439 -9.17 15.53 25.73
N ALA A 440 -9.74 15.59 26.93
CA ALA A 440 -11.18 15.59 27.11
C ALA A 440 -11.73 17.01 26.85
N ARG A 441 -12.63 17.17 25.87
CA ARG A 441 -13.01 18.48 25.29
C ARG A 441 -13.49 19.53 26.30
N TYR A 442 -14.17 19.10 27.37
CA TYR A 442 -14.81 20.01 28.33
C TYR A 442 -13.99 20.25 29.59
N THR A 443 -12.69 19.94 29.57
CA THR A 443 -11.83 19.96 30.75
C THR A 443 -11.10 21.28 31.01
N TYR A 444 -11.45 22.36 30.31
CA TYR A 444 -10.83 23.69 30.49
C TYR A 444 -10.88 24.24 31.92
N LYS A 445 -11.79 23.74 32.77
CA LYS A 445 -11.84 24.06 34.22
C LYS A 445 -10.60 23.60 35.00
N TYR A 446 -9.82 22.65 34.46
CA TYR A 446 -8.59 22.14 35.08
C TYR A 446 -7.32 22.85 34.60
N ALA A 447 -7.49 23.95 33.86
CA ALA A 447 -6.40 24.84 33.47
C ALA A 447 -5.60 25.30 34.69
N ARG A 448 -4.29 25.45 34.51
CA ARG A 448 -3.39 25.88 35.59
C ARG A 448 -3.63 27.35 35.88
N THR A 449 -3.69 27.72 37.17
CA THR A 449 -3.88 29.10 37.61
C THR A 449 -2.86 30.03 36.92
N GLY A 450 -3.34 31.08 36.25
CA GLY A 450 -2.50 32.06 35.56
C GLY A 450 -1.99 31.63 34.17
N LYS A 451 -2.36 30.45 33.67
CA LYS A 451 -2.09 30.04 32.27
C LYS A 451 -3.41 29.89 31.51
N GLU A 452 -3.40 30.32 30.25
CA GLU A 452 -4.51 30.06 29.35
C GLU A 452 -4.54 28.55 29.02
N TRP A 453 -5.73 27.95 29.02
CA TRP A 453 -5.85 26.49 28.95
C TRP A 453 -5.40 25.92 27.61
N ARG A 454 -5.59 26.68 26.52
CA ARG A 454 -5.09 26.37 25.18
C ARG A 454 -3.59 26.56 25.08
N THR A 455 -2.88 27.22 26.01
CA THR A 455 -1.39 27.29 26.05
C THR A 455 -0.74 26.25 26.97
N SER A 456 -1.53 25.53 27.77
CA SER A 456 -1.05 24.47 28.68
C SER A 456 -0.88 23.16 27.91
N VAL A 457 0.20 23.00 27.15
CA VAL A 457 0.22 22.07 26.01
C VAL A 457 1.32 21.02 26.02
N GLY A 458 0.89 19.79 25.72
CA GLY A 458 1.71 18.60 25.82
C GLY A 458 2.83 18.60 24.79
N GLY A 459 3.98 18.08 25.19
CA GLY A 459 5.17 18.03 24.34
C GLY A 459 6.12 16.93 24.79
N PHE A 460 6.90 16.41 23.86
CA PHE A 460 8.15 15.71 24.17
C PHE A 460 9.28 16.50 23.55
N SER A 461 10.29 16.86 24.35
CA SER A 461 11.50 17.54 23.89
C SER A 461 12.74 16.93 24.54
N GLY A 462 13.92 17.26 23.99
CA GLY A 462 15.21 16.86 24.54
C GLY A 462 15.82 15.65 23.84
N LYS A 463 16.66 14.91 24.56
CA LYS A 463 17.52 13.85 24.02
C LYS A 463 17.11 12.46 24.51
N VAL A 464 16.44 11.71 23.65
CA VAL A 464 16.04 10.32 23.89
C VAL A 464 16.64 9.38 22.85
N ASN A 465 17.32 8.34 23.33
CA ASN A 465 17.76 7.23 22.47
C ASN A 465 16.72 6.10 22.52
N VAL A 466 16.13 5.76 21.38
CA VAL A 466 15.12 4.70 21.28
C VAL A 466 15.62 3.60 20.37
N ASN A 467 15.64 2.37 20.88
CA ASN A 467 16.07 1.17 20.17
C ASN A 467 14.90 0.19 20.07
N MET A 468 14.38 0.00 18.86
CA MET A 468 13.31 -0.95 18.58
C MET A 468 13.89 -2.26 18.04
N TYR A 469 13.96 -3.27 18.88
CA TYR A 469 14.49 -4.60 18.54
C TYR A 469 13.41 -5.56 18.09
N GLY A 470 12.19 -5.42 18.60
CA GLY A 470 11.05 -6.25 18.23
C GLY A 470 10.14 -5.64 17.16
N ARG A 471 8.92 -6.15 17.00
CA ARG A 471 8.01 -5.81 15.89
C ARG A 471 6.78 -5.02 16.33
N ASN A 472 6.14 -4.28 15.41
CA ASN A 472 4.86 -3.58 15.68
C ASN A 472 4.88 -2.61 16.88
N ASN A 473 6.05 -2.06 17.21
CA ASN A 473 6.23 -1.08 18.28
C ASN A 473 6.02 0.34 17.76
N SER A 474 5.67 1.27 18.65
CA SER A 474 5.55 2.70 18.32
C SER A 474 6.39 3.56 19.26
N VAL A 475 7.19 4.48 18.71
CA VAL A 475 7.97 5.40 19.56
C VAL A 475 7.08 6.48 20.14
N TYR A 476 6.40 7.25 19.28
CA TYR A 476 5.42 8.25 19.68
C TYR A 476 4.03 7.82 19.21
N LEU A 477 3.08 7.77 20.13
CA LEU A 477 1.67 7.55 19.83
C LEU A 477 0.86 8.77 20.29
N THR A 478 0.00 9.28 19.43
CA THR A 478 -1.00 10.30 19.77
C THR A 478 -2.36 9.91 19.24
N THR A 479 -3.40 10.06 20.06
CA THR A 479 -4.77 9.68 19.73
C THR A 479 -5.75 10.80 20.09
N GLY A 480 -6.92 10.81 19.46
CA GLY A 480 -8.05 11.69 19.81
C GLY A 480 -7.76 13.18 19.61
N LEU A 481 -8.38 14.06 20.40
CA LEU A 481 -8.08 15.49 20.30
C LEU A 481 -6.73 15.76 20.95
N SER A 482 -5.76 16.22 20.17
CA SER A 482 -4.42 16.50 20.69
C SER A 482 -4.13 17.99 20.54
N TYR A 483 -4.01 18.69 21.66
CA TYR A 483 -3.45 20.05 21.68
C TYR A 483 -1.94 20.05 21.82
N MET A 484 -1.27 18.90 21.62
CA MET A 484 0.18 18.83 21.70
C MET A 484 0.84 19.62 20.60
N LYS A 485 1.85 20.38 20.99
CA LYS A 485 2.46 21.37 20.11
C LYS A 485 3.87 21.06 19.70
N HIS A 486 4.53 20.10 20.34
CA HIS A 486 5.94 19.90 20.12
C HIS A 486 6.37 18.44 20.30
N TRP A 487 6.80 17.82 19.20
CA TRP A 487 7.57 16.58 19.22
C TRP A 487 8.95 16.89 18.69
N GLU A 488 9.93 16.95 19.59
CA GLU A 488 11.33 17.18 19.27
C GLU A 488 12.17 16.10 19.93
N ASN A 489 13.07 15.49 19.16
CA ASN A 489 14.04 14.55 19.70
C ASN A 489 15.42 14.77 19.09
N GLU A 490 16.38 15.11 19.95
CA GLU A 490 17.80 15.26 19.61
C GLU A 490 18.55 13.92 19.64
N GLY A 491 18.02 12.90 20.32
CA GLY A 491 18.62 11.58 20.42
C GLY A 491 18.33 10.66 19.22
N ASN A 492 18.99 9.51 19.17
CA ASN A 492 18.84 8.57 18.06
C ASN A 492 17.59 7.71 18.23
N ILE A 493 16.77 7.62 17.19
CA ILE A 493 15.70 6.63 17.09
C ILE A 493 16.11 5.60 16.06
N GLN A 494 16.18 4.33 16.44
CA GLN A 494 16.64 3.27 15.55
C GLN A 494 15.85 1.98 15.69
N SER A 495 15.71 1.25 14.56
CA SER A 495 14.93 0.00 14.49
C SER A 495 15.74 -1.13 13.86
N ASP A 496 15.96 -2.18 14.64
CA ASP A 496 16.43 -3.50 14.20
C ASP A 496 15.27 -4.46 13.88
N GLY A 497 14.09 -4.19 14.43
CA GLY A 497 12.89 -4.98 14.20
C GLY A 497 12.05 -4.49 13.02
N ALA A 498 10.97 -5.20 12.73
CA ALA A 498 10.11 -4.96 11.56
C ALA A 498 8.76 -4.32 11.91
N SER A 499 8.15 -3.64 10.95
CA SER A 499 6.80 -3.06 11.07
C SER A 499 6.64 -2.10 12.25
N ASN A 500 7.73 -1.51 12.74
CA ASN A 500 7.68 -0.50 13.79
C ASN A 500 7.35 0.87 13.21
N ILE A 501 6.81 1.76 14.05
CA ILE A 501 6.41 3.11 13.68
C ILE A 501 7.13 4.12 14.58
N VAL A 502 7.82 5.11 14.01
CA VAL A 502 8.46 6.16 14.82
C VAL A 502 7.42 7.15 15.34
N TYR A 503 6.57 7.67 14.48
CA TYR A 503 5.47 8.55 14.88
C TYR A 503 4.14 8.02 14.36
N SER A 504 3.24 7.64 15.26
CA SER A 504 1.90 7.13 14.94
C SER A 504 0.83 8.11 15.43
N SER A 505 0.04 8.63 14.50
CA SER A 505 -1.05 9.55 14.80
C SER A 505 -2.41 9.00 14.39
N PHE A 506 -3.28 8.93 15.39
CA PHE A 506 -4.73 8.81 15.27
C PHE A 506 -5.40 9.99 15.98
N SER A 507 -4.79 11.18 15.90
CA SER A 507 -5.26 12.37 16.59
C SER A 507 -5.57 13.52 15.65
N TYR A 508 -6.65 14.23 15.92
CA TYR A 508 -6.86 15.57 15.38
C TYR A 508 -6.03 16.58 16.18
N ALA A 509 -5.05 17.20 15.51
CA ALA A 509 -4.20 18.24 16.09
C ALA A 509 -4.49 19.59 15.40
N PRO A 510 -5.37 20.46 15.96
CA PRO A 510 -5.71 21.75 15.38
C PRO A 510 -4.59 22.79 15.56
N THR A 511 -4.53 23.77 14.66
CA THR A 511 -3.66 24.95 14.82
C THR A 511 -4.40 26.02 15.62
N LEU A 512 -4.24 25.99 16.95
CA LEU A 512 -4.95 26.90 17.85
C LEU A 512 -4.58 28.38 17.60
N SER A 513 -3.44 28.67 16.95
CA SER A 513 -3.04 30.03 16.59
C SER A 513 -4.00 30.70 15.60
N LYS A 514 -4.89 29.93 14.95
CA LYS A 514 -5.95 30.47 14.09
C LYS A 514 -7.22 30.89 14.84
N ILE A 515 -7.41 30.43 16.07
CA ILE A 515 -8.61 30.71 16.88
C ILE A 515 -8.36 31.68 18.04
N VAL A 516 -7.13 32.15 18.22
CA VAL A 516 -6.71 33.10 19.27
C VAL A 516 -6.19 34.42 18.67
N ASP A 517 -6.03 35.44 19.50
CA ASP A 517 -5.51 36.75 19.10
C ASP A 517 -4.02 36.68 18.67
N LYS A 518 -3.71 37.23 17.49
CA LYS A 518 -2.35 37.28 16.92
C LYS A 518 -1.38 38.13 17.74
N SER A 519 -1.88 39.06 18.54
CA SER A 519 -1.07 39.91 19.42
C SER A 519 -0.63 39.23 20.72
N SER A 520 -1.10 38.01 20.98
CA SER A 520 -0.73 37.24 22.17
C SER A 520 0.78 36.99 22.24
N THR A 521 1.39 37.23 23.40
CA THR A 521 2.80 36.89 23.67
C THR A 521 3.08 35.39 23.59
N ASP A 522 2.03 34.57 23.70
CA ASP A 522 2.09 33.12 23.58
C ASP A 522 1.74 32.63 22.16
N TYR A 523 1.60 33.51 21.15
CA TYR A 523 1.10 33.14 19.82
C TYR A 523 1.82 31.95 19.18
N SER A 524 3.15 31.91 19.28
CA SER A 524 3.96 30.78 18.78
C SER A 524 3.63 29.48 19.51
N LYS A 525 3.32 29.54 20.80
CA LYS A 525 2.89 28.38 21.59
C LYS A 525 1.50 27.91 21.22
N TYR A 526 0.85 28.32 20.12
CA TYR A 526 -0.44 27.76 19.67
C TYR A 526 -0.34 26.97 18.35
N THR A 527 0.87 26.78 17.83
CA THR A 527 1.13 26.05 16.60
C THR A 527 1.83 24.73 16.89
N ASN A 528 1.47 23.68 16.15
CA ASN A 528 2.05 22.35 16.34
C ASN A 528 3.31 22.18 15.49
N LYS A 529 4.34 21.53 16.03
CA LYS A 529 5.56 21.12 15.33
C LYS A 529 5.92 19.66 15.62
N ILE A 530 6.28 18.94 14.57
CA ILE A 530 7.04 17.69 14.64
C ILE A 530 8.41 17.92 14.03
N GLU A 531 9.46 17.62 14.79
CA GLU A 531 10.86 17.74 14.40
C GLU A 531 11.64 16.49 14.84
N LEU A 532 11.85 15.56 13.91
CA LEU A 532 12.56 14.30 14.16
C LEU A 532 13.69 14.15 13.15
N LYS A 533 14.94 14.30 13.62
CA LYS A 533 16.11 14.42 12.75
C LYS A 533 17.00 13.17 12.69
N ASN A 534 16.98 12.33 13.73
CA ASN A 534 17.94 11.24 13.90
C ASN A 534 17.25 9.86 13.85
N VAL A 535 16.51 9.58 12.77
CA VAL A 535 15.77 8.32 12.58
C VAL A 535 16.52 7.35 11.67
N ASN A 536 16.72 6.11 12.12
CA ASN A 536 17.46 5.06 11.41
C ASN A 536 16.68 3.73 11.37
N LEU A 537 16.30 3.23 10.20
CA LEU A 537 15.44 2.05 10.06
C LEU A 537 16.17 0.93 9.30
N TYR A 538 16.38 -0.22 9.95
CA TYR A 538 17.17 -1.34 9.41
C TYR A 538 16.40 -2.66 9.28
N GLY A 539 15.20 -2.77 9.87
CA GLY A 539 14.28 -3.89 9.63
C GLY A 539 13.22 -3.60 8.56
N ASP A 540 12.53 -4.64 8.10
CA ASP A 540 11.54 -4.57 7.04
C ASP A 540 10.26 -3.83 7.47
N GLU A 541 9.58 -3.23 6.49
CA GLU A 541 8.26 -2.58 6.62
C GLU A 541 8.15 -1.55 7.75
N ASN A 542 9.27 -1.03 8.27
CA ASN A 542 9.27 0.05 9.25
C ASN A 542 8.71 1.34 8.64
N ILE A 543 8.02 2.14 9.44
CA ILE A 543 7.41 3.40 9.04
C ILE A 543 7.97 4.55 9.86
N GLY A 544 8.40 5.62 9.20
CA GLY A 544 8.82 6.85 9.85
C GLY A 544 7.63 7.56 10.51
N MET A 545 6.70 8.07 9.70
CA MET A 545 5.51 8.74 10.19
C MET A 545 4.25 8.09 9.61
N TYR A 546 3.31 7.78 10.48
CA TYR A 546 2.03 7.18 10.13
C TYR A 546 0.88 8.08 10.59
N PHE A 547 -0.02 8.41 9.66
CA PHE A 547 -1.26 9.14 9.92
C PHE A 547 -2.44 8.25 9.54
N GLY A 548 -3.02 7.60 10.54
CA GLY A 548 -4.06 6.61 10.34
C GLY A 548 -5.42 7.21 9.97
N SER A 549 -6.25 6.40 9.33
CA SER A 549 -7.69 6.65 9.30
C SER A 549 -8.30 6.54 10.70
N ARG A 550 -9.62 6.53 10.83
CA ARG A 550 -10.26 6.37 12.13
C ARG A 550 -9.80 5.09 12.83
N ILE A 551 -9.41 5.19 14.10
CA ILE A 551 -8.96 4.03 14.88
C ILE A 551 -10.07 2.97 14.94
N LYS A 552 -9.71 1.71 14.72
CA LYS A 552 -10.62 0.57 14.82
C LYS A 552 -10.60 0.01 16.25
N GLY A 553 -11.71 -0.58 16.70
CA GLY A 553 -11.82 -1.18 18.05
C GLY A 553 -12.17 -0.19 19.17
N ASN A 554 -12.00 -0.65 20.41
CA ASN A 554 -12.17 0.18 21.61
C ASN A 554 -10.96 1.11 21.74
N ILE A 555 -11.22 2.40 21.90
CA ILE A 555 -10.18 3.41 22.14
C ILE A 555 -9.64 3.20 23.56
N ALA A 556 -8.35 3.50 23.79
CA ALA A 556 -7.81 3.72 25.14
C ALA A 556 -8.85 4.45 25.98
N LYS A 557 -9.37 3.81 27.03
CA LYS A 557 -10.26 4.48 27.96
C LYS A 557 -9.39 5.44 28.76
N VAL A 558 -9.36 6.69 28.31
CA VAL A 558 -9.02 7.83 29.15
C VAL A 558 -9.86 7.70 30.43
N HIS A 559 -9.18 7.82 31.55
CA HIS A 559 -9.67 7.59 32.91
C HIS A 559 -11.17 7.92 33.17
N MET A 560 -11.90 6.96 33.78
CA MET A 560 -13.28 6.99 34.31
C MET A 560 -14.47 7.10 33.32
N GLU A 561 -15.26 6.02 33.25
CA GLU A 561 -16.72 6.03 32.95
C GLU A 561 -17.53 6.68 34.10
N GLY A 562 -16.96 7.73 34.67
CA GLY A 562 -17.49 8.45 35.82
C GLY A 562 -17.98 9.82 35.42
N ALA A 563 -18.55 10.44 36.43
CA ALA A 563 -19.46 11.54 36.38
C ALA A 563 -19.08 12.77 35.49
N ASN A 564 -17.79 13.05 35.33
CA ASN A 564 -17.33 14.32 34.79
C ASN A 564 -16.74 14.25 33.36
N GLU A 565 -16.78 13.11 32.67
CA GLU A 565 -16.26 12.97 31.30
C GLU A 565 -17.38 12.53 30.34
N LEU A 566 -18.14 13.54 29.95
CA LEU A 566 -19.50 13.47 29.43
C LEU A 566 -19.59 13.52 27.89
N GLU A 567 -18.54 13.27 27.11
CA GLU A 567 -18.64 13.40 25.64
C GLU A 567 -19.80 12.55 25.08
N SER A 568 -19.86 11.26 25.43
CA SER A 568 -21.00 10.40 25.07
C SER A 568 -22.31 10.83 25.73
N VAL A 569 -22.27 11.34 26.98
CA VAL A 569 -23.45 11.83 27.70
C VAL A 569 -24.04 13.10 27.05
N TYR A 570 -23.20 13.92 26.43
CA TYR A 570 -23.59 15.09 25.64
C TYR A 570 -23.95 14.73 24.18
N GLY A 571 -23.98 13.43 23.84
CA GLY A 571 -24.30 12.94 22.50
C GLY A 571 -23.16 13.12 21.48
N TYR A 572 -21.94 13.39 21.97
CA TYR A 572 -20.74 13.56 21.16
C TYR A 572 -20.09 12.19 20.86
N ASN A 573 -19.70 11.98 19.61
CA ASN A 573 -18.94 10.81 19.19
C ASN A 573 -17.45 10.99 19.52
N ASN A 574 -17.02 10.49 20.67
CA ASN A 574 -15.63 10.55 21.14
C ASN A 574 -14.60 10.00 20.13
N LYS A 575 -15.01 9.10 19.22
CA LYS A 575 -14.12 8.57 18.17
C LYS A 575 -13.90 9.56 17.01
N ALA A 576 -14.60 10.68 16.94
CA ALA A 576 -14.55 11.59 15.78
C ALA A 576 -13.21 12.33 15.66
N ALA A 577 -12.52 12.60 16.78
CA ALA A 577 -11.15 13.12 16.76
C ALA A 577 -10.07 12.02 16.69
N HIS A 578 -10.46 10.75 16.69
CA HIS A 578 -9.52 9.63 16.63
C HIS A 578 -9.13 9.29 15.20
N ILE A 579 -8.56 10.27 14.50
CA ILE A 579 -8.21 10.24 13.08
C ILE A 579 -6.93 11.05 12.90
N GLY A 580 -5.98 10.60 12.08
CA GLY A 580 -4.66 11.23 11.92
C GLY A 580 -4.68 12.54 11.13
N VAL A 581 -5.46 13.54 11.55
CA VAL A 581 -5.52 14.87 10.93
C VAL A 581 -4.59 15.82 11.68
N TYR A 582 -3.53 16.28 11.02
CA TYR A 582 -2.52 17.13 11.63
C TYR A 582 -2.49 18.52 10.96
N GLN A 583 -2.72 19.57 11.76
CA GLN A 583 -2.59 20.97 11.36
C GLN A 583 -1.37 21.54 12.07
N GLY A 584 -0.21 21.49 11.43
CA GLY A 584 1.05 21.91 12.01
C GLY A 584 2.22 21.77 11.06
N GLU A 585 3.42 22.00 11.58
CA GLU A 585 4.67 22.02 10.82
C GLU A 585 5.43 20.70 11.01
N ILE A 586 6.04 20.20 9.94
CA ILE A 586 6.78 18.93 9.93
C ILE A 586 8.19 19.14 9.35
N ASP A 587 9.20 18.79 10.14
CA ASP A 587 10.61 18.62 9.74
C ASP A 587 11.03 17.18 10.05
N PHE A 588 11.18 16.36 9.01
CA PHE A 588 11.40 14.92 9.17
C PHE A 588 12.62 14.44 8.37
N THR A 589 13.53 13.77 9.07
CA THR A 589 14.72 13.15 8.49
C THR A 589 14.81 11.68 8.87
N ALA A 590 15.10 10.83 7.89
CA ALA A 590 15.31 9.40 8.12
C ALA A 590 16.41 8.82 7.23
N ARG A 591 17.08 7.77 7.73
CA ARG A 591 18.00 6.92 6.99
C ARG A 591 17.50 5.48 7.04
N ILE A 592 17.29 4.88 5.89
CA ILE A 592 16.66 3.57 5.75
C ILE A 592 17.64 2.65 5.02
N GLY A 593 17.92 1.47 5.57
CA GLY A 593 18.75 0.45 4.91
C GLY A 593 20.17 0.91 4.51
N GLU A 594 20.76 1.86 5.23
CA GLU A 594 22.21 2.13 5.18
C GLU A 594 23.01 0.96 5.75
N LYS A 595 22.40 0.27 6.72
CA LYS A 595 22.89 -0.93 7.39
C LYS A 595 21.76 -1.96 7.44
N LEU A 596 22.12 -3.19 7.81
CA LEU A 596 21.16 -4.27 8.06
C LEU A 596 20.85 -4.45 9.55
N SER A 597 21.61 -3.80 10.44
CA SER A 597 21.29 -3.70 11.86
C SER A 597 21.99 -2.51 12.53
N ILE A 598 21.53 -2.15 13.72
CA ILE A 598 22.07 -1.11 14.61
C ILE A 598 23.56 -1.35 14.86
N ASN A 599 23.93 -2.61 15.12
CA ASN A 599 25.32 -3.02 15.37
C ASN A 599 26.13 -3.25 14.08
N ASN A 600 25.60 -2.85 12.92
CA ASN A 600 26.26 -2.99 11.62
C ASN A 600 26.59 -4.44 11.26
N GLY A 601 25.66 -5.35 11.52
CA GLY A 601 25.75 -6.75 11.11
C GLY A 601 25.67 -6.91 9.58
N ASN A 602 26.15 -8.04 9.09
CA ASN A 602 26.10 -8.40 7.67
C ASN A 602 24.74 -8.97 7.23
N LYS A 603 23.79 -9.07 8.17
CA LYS A 603 22.44 -9.61 8.01
C LYS A 603 21.48 -8.88 8.94
N GLN A 604 20.20 -8.84 8.59
CA GLN A 604 19.14 -8.41 9.48
C GLN A 604 19.00 -9.34 10.68
N THR A 605 18.43 -8.79 11.76
CA THR A 605 18.01 -9.59 12.91
C THR A 605 16.81 -10.47 12.54
N THR A 606 16.55 -11.52 13.33
CA THR A 606 15.37 -12.38 13.15
C THR A 606 14.06 -11.58 13.24
N GLU A 607 14.00 -10.61 14.15
CA GLU A 607 12.83 -9.74 14.31
C GLU A 607 12.70 -8.72 13.17
N GLY A 608 13.82 -8.30 12.56
CA GLY A 608 13.84 -7.36 11.44
C GLY A 608 13.47 -7.95 10.09
N ASN A 609 13.74 -9.23 9.87
CA ASN A 609 13.48 -9.92 8.60
C ASN A 609 12.09 -10.57 8.58
N LEU A 610 11.20 -10.07 7.73
CA LEU A 610 9.85 -10.62 7.57
C LEU A 610 9.84 -11.79 6.59
N ILE A 611 9.00 -12.80 6.87
CA ILE A 611 8.84 -13.98 6.00
C ILE A 611 7.81 -13.65 4.92
N ASN A 612 8.25 -12.94 3.88
CA ASN A 612 7.49 -12.62 2.68
C ASN A 612 8.20 -13.15 1.42
N ALA A 613 7.45 -13.29 0.32
CA ALA A 613 8.07 -13.59 -0.98
C ALA A 613 9.02 -12.45 -1.38
N ASP A 614 10.20 -12.78 -1.89
CA ASP A 614 11.27 -11.85 -2.32
C ASP A 614 12.01 -11.06 -1.22
N TYR A 615 11.69 -11.29 0.05
CA TYR A 615 12.37 -10.66 1.20
C TYR A 615 13.57 -11.52 1.62
N THR A 616 14.64 -10.86 2.06
CA THR A 616 15.88 -11.56 2.45
C THR A 616 16.53 -10.89 3.65
N ASP A 617 17.29 -11.64 4.43
CA ASP A 617 18.10 -11.11 5.53
C ASP A 617 19.25 -10.18 5.09
N LYS A 618 19.38 -9.88 3.79
CA LYS A 618 20.40 -9.02 3.18
C LYS A 618 19.84 -7.72 2.63
N THR A 619 18.54 -7.51 2.75
CA THR A 619 17.84 -6.32 2.26
C THR A 619 16.97 -5.75 3.37
N VAL A 620 16.60 -4.48 3.24
CA VAL A 620 15.59 -3.83 4.07
C VAL A 620 14.42 -3.53 3.16
N ASP A 621 13.38 -4.35 3.25
CA ASP A 621 12.28 -4.38 2.29
C ASP A 621 11.05 -3.60 2.76
N GLY A 622 10.44 -2.84 1.84
CA GLY A 622 9.09 -2.28 2.02
C GLY A 622 8.94 -1.17 3.07
N ALA A 623 10.03 -0.64 3.61
CA ALA A 623 9.99 0.47 4.57
C ALA A 623 9.39 1.75 3.95
N VAL A 624 8.64 2.52 4.75
CA VAL A 624 7.98 3.75 4.30
C VAL A 624 8.42 4.95 5.14
N GLY A 625 8.73 6.06 4.47
CA GLY A 625 9.08 7.31 5.12
C GLY A 625 7.88 7.95 5.82
N ILE A 626 6.97 8.52 5.04
CA ILE A 626 5.69 9.07 5.50
C ILE A 626 4.56 8.27 4.84
N PHE A 627 3.67 7.72 5.65
CA PHE A 627 2.46 7.05 5.21
C PHE A 627 1.24 7.72 5.83
N SER A 628 0.37 8.30 5.01
CA SER A 628 -0.91 8.81 5.45
C SER A 628 -2.08 8.14 4.75
N GLU A 629 -3.06 7.73 5.54
CA GLU A 629 -4.37 7.28 5.08
C GLU A 629 -5.53 7.91 5.86
N SER A 630 -5.29 9.04 6.52
CA SER A 630 -6.27 9.78 7.33
C SER A 630 -7.43 10.42 6.55
N GLY A 631 -7.35 10.44 5.22
CA GLY A 631 -8.28 11.19 4.37
C GLY A 631 -8.14 12.71 4.47
N GLN A 632 -7.14 13.22 5.21
CA GLN A 632 -6.91 14.66 5.40
C GLN A 632 -6.73 15.38 4.06
N ARG A 633 -7.55 16.41 3.83
CA ARG A 633 -7.50 17.29 2.66
C ARG A 633 -8.39 18.52 2.85
N VAL A 634 -8.20 19.51 1.99
CA VAL A 634 -9.15 20.64 1.84
C VAL A 634 -10.55 20.12 1.51
N GLY A 635 -11.56 20.64 2.23
CA GLY A 635 -12.97 20.30 2.06
C GLY A 635 -13.59 19.59 3.26
N ILE A 636 -12.78 19.06 4.18
CA ILE A 636 -13.25 18.56 5.47
C ILE A 636 -13.75 19.75 6.31
N VAL A 637 -14.94 19.60 6.90
CA VAL A 637 -15.52 20.61 7.79
C VAL A 637 -15.20 20.23 9.24
N ALA A 638 -14.21 20.90 9.86
CA ALA A 638 -13.84 20.60 11.25
C ALA A 638 -15.05 20.69 12.20
N LYS A 639 -15.81 21.79 12.13
CA LYS A 639 -17.04 22.04 12.91
C LYS A 639 -18.14 21.06 12.49
N GLY A 640 -18.59 20.20 13.41
CA GLY A 640 -19.60 19.17 13.18
C GLY A 640 -19.06 17.84 12.66
N ASP A 641 -17.92 17.75 11.97
CA ASP A 641 -17.38 16.43 11.58
C ASP A 641 -16.30 15.88 12.51
N ILE A 642 -15.45 16.75 13.08
CA ILE A 642 -14.38 16.40 14.03
C ILE A 642 -14.56 17.13 15.38
N MET A 643 -15.10 18.35 15.32
CA MET A 643 -15.36 19.23 16.45
C MET A 643 -16.87 19.45 16.63
N GLU A 644 -17.27 20.07 17.74
CA GLU A 644 -18.66 20.43 17.99
C GLU A 644 -19.24 21.25 16.83
N GLY A 645 -20.54 21.05 16.60
CA GLY A 645 -21.30 21.86 15.66
C GLY A 645 -21.51 23.30 16.17
N GLU A 646 -22.33 24.05 15.45
CA GLU A 646 -22.75 25.37 15.93
C GLU A 646 -23.65 25.23 17.15
N PRO A 647 -23.34 25.87 18.28
CA PRO A 647 -24.23 25.82 19.43
C PRO A 647 -25.51 26.60 19.11
N PRO A 648 -26.69 26.12 19.55
CA PRO A 648 -27.94 26.90 19.47
C PRO A 648 -27.84 28.18 20.29
N SER A 649 -28.68 29.17 20.02
CA SER A 649 -28.73 30.39 20.83
C SER A 649 -29.26 30.13 22.24
N TYR A 650 -28.91 31.03 23.18
CA TYR A 650 -29.43 31.03 24.55
C TYR A 650 -30.96 30.94 24.60
N ALA A 651 -31.66 31.63 23.69
CA ALA A 651 -33.12 31.66 23.59
C ALA A 651 -33.70 30.33 23.10
N GLU A 652 -33.09 29.72 22.08
CA GLU A 652 -33.51 28.43 21.53
C GLU A 652 -33.35 27.31 22.56
N ILE A 653 -32.25 27.29 23.31
CA ILE A 653 -32.03 26.34 24.39
C ILE A 653 -33.14 26.46 25.43
N GLN A 654 -33.43 27.68 25.90
CA GLN A 654 -34.47 27.92 26.91
C GLN A 654 -35.88 27.58 26.43
N ALA A 655 -36.19 27.79 25.15
CA ALA A 655 -37.46 27.38 24.56
C ALA A 655 -37.69 25.85 24.63
N HIS A 656 -36.61 25.06 24.62
CA HIS A 656 -36.63 23.60 24.68
C HIS A 656 -36.31 23.05 26.08
N LYS A 657 -36.47 23.84 27.15
CA LYS A 657 -36.17 23.39 28.52
C LYS A 657 -36.87 22.09 28.95
N ASN A 658 -38.01 21.75 28.35
CA ASN A 658 -38.77 20.55 28.68
C ASN A 658 -38.55 19.39 27.70
N ASP A 659 -37.71 19.56 26.68
CA ASP A 659 -37.38 18.54 25.70
C ASP A 659 -36.15 17.74 26.15
N PRO A 660 -36.28 16.42 26.42
CA PRO A 660 -35.15 15.58 26.83
C PRO A 660 -34.00 15.55 25.83
N THR A 661 -34.26 15.77 24.53
CA THR A 661 -33.22 15.78 23.48
C THR A 661 -32.31 17.00 23.55
N TRP A 662 -32.69 18.03 24.32
CA TRP A 662 -31.94 19.27 24.53
C TRP A 662 -31.16 19.31 25.83
N GLU A 663 -31.27 18.27 26.67
CA GLU A 663 -30.62 18.23 27.99
C GLU A 663 -29.11 18.46 27.91
N ARG A 664 -28.46 18.04 26.81
CA ARG A 664 -27.01 18.26 26.56
C ARG A 664 -26.56 19.73 26.66
N TRP A 665 -27.46 20.69 26.41
CA TRP A 665 -27.15 22.12 26.41
C TRP A 665 -27.32 22.78 27.79
N PHE A 666 -27.91 22.09 28.75
CA PHE A 666 -28.13 22.56 30.12
C PHE A 666 -27.07 22.06 31.10
N LEU A 667 -26.87 22.77 32.20
CA LEU A 667 -25.82 22.43 33.17
C LEU A 667 -26.07 21.06 33.81
N HIS A 668 -25.11 20.15 33.66
CA HIS A 668 -25.11 18.86 34.34
C HIS A 668 -24.44 19.04 35.71
N THR A 669 -25.12 18.69 36.80
CA THR A 669 -24.71 19.08 38.17
C THR A 669 -24.16 17.93 38.99
N THR A 670 -24.99 16.94 39.34
CA THR A 670 -24.63 15.80 40.18
C THR A 670 -25.07 14.50 39.53
N TRP A 671 -24.27 13.45 39.69
CA TRP A 671 -24.65 12.10 39.28
C TRP A 671 -25.66 11.52 40.26
N ASP A 672 -26.77 11.01 39.75
CA ASP A 672 -27.71 10.22 40.52
C ASP A 672 -27.35 8.74 40.38
N ASP A 673 -26.78 8.16 41.43
CA ASP A 673 -26.37 6.75 41.46
C ASP A 673 -27.52 5.75 41.41
N THR A 674 -28.75 6.19 41.74
CA THR A 674 -29.95 5.36 41.71
C THR A 674 -30.53 5.32 40.31
N LEU A 675 -30.62 6.50 39.67
CA LEU A 675 -31.17 6.64 38.32
C LEU A 675 -30.13 6.43 37.22
N LYS A 676 -28.85 6.29 37.60
CA LYS A 676 -27.70 6.18 36.68
C LYS A 676 -27.72 7.27 35.61
N LYS A 677 -28.00 8.52 36.01
CA LYS A 677 -28.08 9.68 35.11
C LYS A 677 -27.64 10.98 35.79
N TRP A 678 -27.43 12.02 34.99
CA TRP A 678 -27.12 13.37 35.45
C TRP A 678 -28.35 14.15 35.89
N ASN A 679 -28.24 14.85 37.02
CA ASN A 679 -29.17 15.91 37.37
C ASN A 679 -28.90 17.15 36.52
N ILE A 680 -29.95 17.66 35.87
CA ILE A 680 -29.86 18.77 34.93
C ILE A 680 -30.42 20.04 35.58
N ASP A 681 -29.57 21.05 35.74
CA ASP A 681 -29.98 22.41 36.08
C ASP A 681 -30.31 23.17 34.80
N LYS A 682 -31.61 23.40 34.60
CA LYS A 682 -32.17 24.06 33.42
C LYS A 682 -32.09 25.60 33.47
N THR A 683 -31.59 26.15 34.57
CA THR A 683 -31.39 27.61 34.73
C THR A 683 -30.04 28.07 34.20
N ASN A 684 -29.13 27.14 33.91
CA ASN A 684 -27.78 27.41 33.46
C ASN A 684 -27.37 26.49 32.29
N TYR A 685 -26.26 26.81 31.62
CA TYR A 685 -25.84 26.17 30.38
C TYR A 685 -24.68 25.20 30.59
N SER A 686 -24.57 24.21 29.69
CA SER A 686 -23.58 23.14 29.79
C SER A 686 -22.17 23.58 29.40
N ALA A 687 -21.17 22.80 29.82
CA ALA A 687 -19.80 22.97 29.35
C ALA A 687 -19.67 22.76 27.82
N ALA A 688 -20.48 21.89 27.24
CA ALA A 688 -20.53 21.68 25.79
C ALA A 688 -20.99 22.94 25.03
N PHE A 689 -22.00 23.64 25.57
CA PHE A 689 -22.45 24.92 25.03
C PHE A 689 -21.34 25.97 25.04
N TYR A 690 -20.73 26.22 26.21
CA TYR A 690 -19.68 27.24 26.33
C TYR A 690 -18.43 26.90 25.53
N TYR A 691 -18.04 25.62 25.48
CA TYR A 691 -16.90 25.18 24.69
C TYR A 691 -17.13 25.46 23.20
N ALA A 692 -18.29 25.08 22.65
CA ALA A 692 -18.62 25.31 21.25
C ALA A 692 -18.73 26.81 20.92
N LEU A 693 -19.26 27.62 21.86
CA LEU A 693 -19.39 29.07 21.68
C LEU A 693 -18.03 29.79 21.67
N GLN A 694 -17.07 29.34 22.49
CA GLN A 694 -15.77 30.00 22.66
C GLN A 694 -14.69 29.49 21.69
N ASN A 695 -14.88 28.36 21.02
CA ASN A 695 -13.88 27.73 20.15
C ASN A 695 -14.43 27.55 18.72
N ASP A 696 -14.31 28.61 17.93
CA ASP A 696 -14.75 28.59 16.54
C ASP A 696 -13.68 27.99 15.60
N PHE A 697 -13.70 26.65 15.49
CA PHE A 697 -12.80 25.91 14.60
C PHE A 697 -13.07 26.15 13.11
N SER A 698 -14.09 26.91 12.71
CA SER A 698 -14.22 27.34 11.31
C SER A 698 -13.10 28.30 10.88
N LYS A 699 -12.43 28.95 11.85
CA LYS A 699 -11.26 29.81 11.61
C LYS A 699 -9.97 29.02 11.36
N ASP A 700 -9.96 27.71 11.64
CA ASP A 700 -8.88 26.77 11.34
C ASP A 700 -9.33 25.75 10.27
N PRO A 701 -9.57 26.18 9.02
CA PRO A 701 -10.05 25.28 7.98
C PRO A 701 -9.02 24.20 7.68
N ILE A 702 -9.48 22.94 7.62
CA ILE A 702 -8.61 21.80 7.36
C ILE A 702 -7.91 21.96 6.01
N HIS A 703 -6.58 22.00 6.06
CA HIS A 703 -5.72 21.95 4.89
C HIS A 703 -5.13 20.54 4.65
N ASN A 704 -4.52 20.35 3.49
CA ASN A 704 -3.76 19.14 3.14
C ASN A 704 -2.67 18.85 4.18
N LEU A 705 -2.18 17.62 4.25
CA LEU A 705 -1.02 17.34 5.11
C LEU A 705 0.22 18.04 4.53
N GLU A 706 0.72 19.05 5.21
CA GLU A 706 1.88 19.85 4.76
C GLU A 706 3.16 19.33 5.41
N VAL A 707 4.16 19.01 4.57
CA VAL A 707 5.50 18.62 5.01
C VAL A 707 6.47 19.71 4.58
N ALA A 708 6.95 20.49 5.55
CA ALA A 708 7.81 21.64 5.29
C ALA A 708 9.22 21.21 4.85
N LYS A 709 9.87 20.39 5.67
CA LYS A 709 11.21 19.85 5.40
C LYS A 709 11.18 18.33 5.44
N LEU A 710 11.81 17.74 4.43
CA LEU A 710 11.88 16.30 4.23
C LEU A 710 13.27 15.91 3.78
N ASP A 711 13.89 14.98 4.51
CA ASP A 711 15.18 14.37 4.16
C ASP A 711 15.20 12.87 4.48
N ILE A 712 14.59 12.06 3.62
CA ILE A 712 14.53 10.60 3.77
C ILE A 712 15.44 9.96 2.73
N ARG A 713 16.44 9.20 3.17
CA ARG A 713 17.39 8.54 2.28
C ARG A 713 17.35 7.02 2.44
N PHE A 714 17.50 6.33 1.32
CA PHE A 714 17.57 4.89 1.20
C PHE A 714 19.00 4.48 0.84
N GLY A 715 19.60 3.68 1.71
CA GLY A 715 20.91 3.10 1.52
C GLY A 715 20.89 1.88 0.60
N LYS A 716 22.09 1.36 0.29
CA LYS A 716 22.31 0.25 -0.64
C LYS A 716 21.57 -1.06 -0.30
N TYR A 717 21.19 -1.25 0.96
CA TYR A 717 20.43 -2.44 1.37
C TYR A 717 18.92 -2.24 1.23
N SER A 718 18.45 -1.01 1.05
CA SER A 718 17.02 -0.74 0.88
C SER A 718 16.50 -1.31 -0.44
N LYS A 719 15.35 -1.98 -0.35
CA LYS A 719 14.65 -2.54 -1.49
C LYS A 719 13.15 -2.23 -1.42
N ASN A 720 12.58 -1.75 -2.52
CA ASN A 720 11.15 -1.44 -2.64
C ASN A 720 10.60 -0.47 -1.57
N GLY A 721 11.45 0.37 -0.97
CA GLY A 721 11.03 1.37 0.01
C GLY A 721 10.29 2.55 -0.63
N ILE A 722 9.38 3.17 0.11
CA ILE A 722 8.56 4.29 -0.37
C ILE A 722 8.85 5.53 0.48
N MET A 723 9.22 6.66 -0.13
CA MET A 723 9.49 7.89 0.63
C MET A 723 8.19 8.50 1.16
N ILE A 724 7.21 8.71 0.29
CA ILE A 724 5.89 9.26 0.64
C ILE A 724 4.78 8.39 0.05
N LEU A 725 3.85 7.96 0.90
CA LEU A 725 2.68 7.18 0.55
C LEU A 725 1.40 7.89 0.98
N SER A 726 0.51 8.15 0.03
CA SER A 726 -0.83 8.71 0.28
C SER A 726 -1.90 7.71 -0.12
N LYS A 727 -2.81 7.38 0.81
CA LYS A 727 -3.95 6.49 0.56
C LYS A 727 -5.28 7.09 1.00
N SER A 728 -6.36 6.47 0.55
CA SER A 728 -7.72 6.70 1.07
C SER A 728 -8.20 8.15 0.94
N GLY A 729 -7.80 8.84 -0.12
CA GLY A 729 -8.22 10.21 -0.40
C GLY A 729 -7.44 11.28 0.33
N THR A 730 -6.37 10.94 1.06
CA THR A 730 -5.45 11.92 1.65
C THR A 730 -4.80 12.78 0.56
N VAL A 731 -4.57 14.06 0.86
CA VAL A 731 -3.70 14.94 0.06
C VAL A 731 -2.48 15.35 0.87
N ILE A 732 -1.28 15.14 0.32
CA ILE A 732 0.01 15.51 0.93
C ILE A 732 0.70 16.56 0.06
N ASP A 733 1.07 17.70 0.66
CA ASP A 733 1.88 18.75 0.03
C ASP A 733 3.31 18.70 0.58
N VAL A 734 4.28 18.38 -0.28
CA VAL A 734 5.70 18.20 0.09
C VAL A 734 6.52 19.44 -0.29
N GLY A 735 7.27 20.00 0.66
CA GLY A 735 8.02 21.24 0.47
C GLY A 735 7.13 22.49 0.54
N LYS A 736 6.12 22.46 1.42
CA LYS A 736 5.16 23.55 1.64
C LYS A 736 4.97 23.77 3.14
N ASN A 737 4.93 25.03 3.56
CA ASN A 737 4.63 25.41 4.92
C ASN A 737 3.74 26.66 4.97
N SER A 738 2.48 26.51 5.39
CA SER A 738 1.54 27.64 5.52
C SER A 738 1.63 28.41 6.84
N SER A 739 2.35 27.88 7.84
CA SER A 739 2.44 28.47 9.18
C SER A 739 3.75 29.25 9.40
N ASN A 740 4.91 28.65 9.08
CA ASN A 740 6.26 29.23 9.19
C ASN A 740 6.63 29.83 10.57
N LEU A 741 6.12 29.26 11.66
CA LEU A 741 6.34 29.74 13.03
C LEU A 741 7.49 29.05 13.75
N HIS A 742 7.68 27.73 13.58
CA HIS A 742 8.75 26.97 14.24
C HIS A 742 9.76 26.38 13.25
N VAL A 743 9.29 25.78 12.16
CA VAL A 743 10.09 25.28 11.05
C VAL A 743 10.21 26.40 10.03
N THR A 744 11.39 26.99 9.93
CA THR A 744 11.67 28.07 8.96
C THR A 744 12.14 27.49 7.62
N GLY A 745 11.53 27.95 6.54
CA GLY A 745 11.85 27.51 5.18
C GLY A 745 11.27 26.13 4.81
N GLU A 746 11.58 25.68 3.60
CA GLU A 746 11.01 24.48 2.98
C GLU A 746 12.09 23.73 2.21
N SER A 747 11.94 22.40 2.05
CA SER A 747 12.78 21.63 1.14
C SER A 747 12.65 22.18 -0.29
N LYS A 748 13.79 22.50 -0.92
CA LYS A 748 13.85 22.89 -2.34
C LYS A 748 14.32 21.75 -3.24
N THR A 749 15.02 20.78 -2.67
CA THR A 749 15.39 19.53 -3.33
C THR A 749 15.23 18.37 -2.35
N ILE A 750 14.72 17.24 -2.84
CA ILE A 750 14.65 15.97 -2.10
C ILE A 750 15.26 14.85 -2.95
N THR A 751 15.71 13.79 -2.31
CA THR A 751 16.34 12.66 -3.00
C THR A 751 16.28 11.42 -2.14
N ASP A 752 16.20 10.25 -2.77
CA ASP A 752 16.25 8.95 -2.10
C ASP A 752 17.69 8.45 -1.88
N GLY A 753 18.71 9.01 -2.53
CA GLY A 753 20.09 8.54 -2.43
C GLY A 753 20.85 9.13 -1.24
N ILE A 754 21.64 8.32 -0.53
CA ILE A 754 22.46 8.76 0.61
C ILE A 754 23.32 10.00 0.27
N ASN A 755 23.93 10.03 -0.92
CA ASN A 755 24.79 11.12 -1.38
C ASN A 755 24.12 12.01 -2.44
N GLY A 756 22.78 11.98 -2.53
CA GLY A 756 22.00 12.69 -3.55
C GLY A 756 22.47 12.36 -4.96
N GLU A 757 22.76 13.38 -5.78
CA GLU A 757 23.22 13.22 -7.16
C GLU A 757 24.53 12.42 -7.32
N ASN A 758 25.35 12.37 -6.26
CA ASN A 758 26.63 11.66 -6.26
C ASN A 758 26.51 10.19 -5.83
N THR A 759 25.28 9.67 -5.70
CA THR A 759 25.05 8.26 -5.31
C THR A 759 25.41 7.33 -6.46
N LEU A 760 26.54 6.63 -6.33
CA LEU A 760 27.02 5.64 -7.29
C LEU A 760 26.12 4.38 -7.32
N GLU A 761 26.10 3.68 -8.46
CA GLU A 761 25.27 2.47 -8.69
C GLU A 761 25.41 1.41 -7.59
N GLY A 762 26.64 1.14 -7.12
CA GLY A 762 26.90 0.15 -6.05
C GLY A 762 26.42 0.57 -4.65
N ASN A 763 26.14 1.85 -4.45
CA ASN A 763 25.64 2.41 -3.19
C ASN A 763 24.15 2.77 -3.26
N ALA A 764 23.52 2.63 -4.43
CA ALA A 764 22.12 2.94 -4.64
C ALA A 764 21.22 1.84 -4.06
N SER A 765 20.09 2.27 -3.49
CA SER A 765 18.96 1.39 -3.18
C SER A 765 18.38 0.75 -4.46
N THR A 766 17.54 -0.27 -4.29
CA THR A 766 16.89 -0.95 -5.41
C THR A 766 15.38 -0.74 -5.37
N GLY A 767 14.82 -0.23 -6.45
CA GLY A 767 13.39 -0.23 -6.65
C GLY A 767 12.57 0.67 -5.72
N THR A 768 13.15 1.72 -5.15
CA THR A 768 12.41 2.66 -4.29
C THR A 768 11.37 3.46 -5.07
N ILE A 769 10.42 4.06 -4.36
CA ILE A 769 9.43 4.98 -4.90
C ILE A 769 9.49 6.30 -4.13
N ILE A 770 9.59 7.45 -4.81
CA ILE A 770 9.62 8.75 -4.11
C ILE A 770 8.20 9.17 -3.69
N ALA A 771 7.26 9.26 -4.63
CA ALA A 771 5.87 9.55 -4.30
C ALA A 771 4.94 8.48 -4.86
N TYR A 772 4.15 7.87 -3.97
CA TYR A 772 3.15 6.89 -4.33
C TYR A 772 1.77 7.30 -3.81
N SER A 773 0.82 7.52 -4.72
CA SER A 773 -0.57 7.85 -4.39
C SER A 773 -1.53 6.76 -4.87
N GLU A 774 -2.44 6.33 -3.99
CA GLU A 774 -3.42 5.27 -4.29
C GLU A 774 -4.81 5.51 -3.67
N GLY A 775 -5.87 5.20 -4.42
CA GLY A 775 -7.22 5.07 -3.88
C GLY A 775 -7.98 6.40 -3.78
N THR A 776 -9.17 6.33 -3.18
CA THR A 776 -10.10 7.46 -3.09
C THR A 776 -10.62 7.66 -1.67
N TRP A 777 -11.12 8.85 -1.38
CA TRP A 777 -11.77 9.20 -0.13
C TRP A 777 -13.09 8.45 0.02
N ASP A 778 -13.33 7.89 1.21
CA ASP A 778 -14.52 7.11 1.51
C ASP A 778 -15.04 7.37 2.93
N GLN A 779 -16.29 7.81 3.04
CA GLN A 779 -16.96 8.07 4.30
C GLN A 779 -17.06 6.81 5.17
N LEU A 780 -17.23 5.62 4.58
CA LEU A 780 -17.33 4.39 5.37
C LEU A 780 -16.00 4.04 6.07
N LYS A 781 -14.88 4.46 5.50
CA LYS A 781 -13.55 4.28 6.10
C LYS A 781 -13.24 5.35 7.16
N HIS A 782 -13.49 6.62 6.85
CA HIS A 782 -13.11 7.73 7.73
C HIS A 782 -14.15 8.05 8.80
N ARG A 783 -15.42 7.79 8.48
CA ARG A 783 -16.57 7.95 9.37
C ARG A 783 -16.66 9.37 9.97
N TYR A 784 -16.50 10.42 9.15
CA TYR A 784 -16.61 11.81 9.61
C TYR A 784 -18.03 12.11 10.14
N GLY A 785 -18.11 12.86 11.24
CA GLY A 785 -19.35 13.20 11.93
C GLY A 785 -19.18 13.14 13.44
N SER A 786 -19.46 14.25 14.13
CA SER A 786 -19.32 14.37 15.57
C SER A 786 -20.52 13.88 16.37
N GLU A 787 -21.65 13.60 15.71
CA GLU A 787 -22.87 13.04 16.30
C GLU A 787 -23.57 12.13 15.27
N ASP A 788 -24.45 11.23 15.73
CA ASP A 788 -25.07 10.20 14.89
C ASP A 788 -25.87 10.78 13.71
N ALA A 789 -26.57 11.90 13.92
CA ALA A 789 -27.31 12.58 12.86
C ALA A 789 -26.37 13.08 11.75
N ARG A 790 -25.20 13.61 12.12
CA ARG A 790 -24.20 14.10 11.17
C ARG A 790 -23.54 12.96 10.41
N ILE A 791 -23.20 11.87 11.11
CA ILE A 791 -22.65 10.65 10.50
C ILE A 791 -23.65 10.10 9.48
N LYS A 792 -24.92 9.95 9.88
CA LYS A 792 -25.97 9.46 8.99
C LYS A 792 -26.09 10.33 7.74
N LYS A 793 -26.07 11.67 7.89
CA LYS A 793 -26.13 12.58 6.74
C LYS A 793 -24.93 12.40 5.79
N ASN A 794 -23.72 12.29 6.33
CA ASN A 794 -22.53 11.99 5.53
C ASN A 794 -22.65 10.62 4.83
N ASP A 795 -23.14 9.60 5.53
CA ASP A 795 -23.31 8.25 4.98
C ASP A 795 -24.35 8.22 3.84
N ASP A 796 -25.48 8.93 4.02
CA ASP A 796 -26.52 9.07 3.00
C ASP A 796 -25.98 9.81 1.75
N ASP A 797 -25.27 10.93 1.94
CA ASP A 797 -24.63 11.66 0.85
C ASP A 797 -23.59 10.81 0.11
N ALA A 798 -22.77 10.04 0.84
CA ALA A 798 -21.80 9.13 0.25
C ALA A 798 -22.49 8.02 -0.56
N LYS A 799 -23.56 7.43 -0.03
CA LYS A 799 -24.37 6.42 -0.70
C LYS A 799 -24.99 6.97 -1.99
N ASP A 800 -25.56 8.16 -1.97
CA ASP A 800 -26.16 8.78 -3.14
C ASP A 800 -25.13 9.11 -4.23
N ILE A 801 -23.93 9.57 -3.85
CA ILE A 801 -22.84 9.81 -4.80
C ILE A 801 -22.35 8.49 -5.40
N ASN A 802 -22.12 7.46 -4.59
CA ASN A 802 -21.66 6.16 -5.06
C ASN A 802 -22.69 5.49 -6.01
N ASN A 803 -23.98 5.70 -5.77
CA ASN A 803 -25.06 5.19 -6.62
C ASN A 803 -25.34 6.06 -7.86
N GLY A 804 -24.68 7.22 -8.00
CA GLY A 804 -24.93 8.17 -9.08
C GLY A 804 -26.26 8.93 -8.96
N ASN A 805 -26.94 8.87 -7.81
CA ASN A 805 -28.18 9.60 -7.53
C ASN A 805 -27.93 11.11 -7.34
N LYS A 806 -26.71 11.48 -6.94
CA LYS A 806 -26.31 12.86 -6.64
C LYS A 806 -24.90 13.14 -7.17
N SER A 807 -24.71 14.30 -7.78
CA SER A 807 -23.39 14.82 -8.14
C SER A 807 -22.66 15.35 -6.91
N ARG A 808 -21.33 15.20 -6.86
CA ARG A 808 -20.50 15.85 -5.83
C ARG A 808 -20.72 17.36 -5.84
N ALA A 809 -20.81 17.93 -4.63
CA ALA A 809 -20.82 19.37 -4.44
C ALA A 809 -19.41 19.96 -4.68
N ALA A 810 -19.35 21.26 -4.91
CA ALA A 810 -18.07 21.96 -4.98
C ALA A 810 -17.35 21.88 -3.61
N ILE A 811 -16.02 21.72 -3.61
CA ILE A 811 -15.21 21.67 -2.38
C ILE A 811 -15.41 22.94 -1.52
N THR A 812 -15.70 24.08 -2.16
CA THR A 812 -15.92 25.38 -1.52
C THR A 812 -17.35 25.60 -1.03
N ASP A 813 -18.28 24.68 -1.25
CA ASP A 813 -19.67 24.84 -0.79
C ASP A 813 -19.74 24.75 0.74
N PRO A 814 -20.14 25.84 1.44
CA PRO A 814 -20.20 25.86 2.89
C PRO A 814 -21.39 25.06 3.45
N ASN A 815 -22.41 24.79 2.64
CA ASN A 815 -23.64 24.10 3.06
C ASN A 815 -23.58 22.58 2.80
N ALA A 816 -22.65 22.14 1.95
CA ALA A 816 -22.43 20.73 1.66
C ALA A 816 -21.71 20.03 2.82
N THR A 817 -22.11 18.77 3.06
CA THR A 817 -21.42 17.91 4.03
C THR A 817 -20.02 17.52 3.52
N THR A 818 -19.17 17.01 4.42
CA THR A 818 -17.85 16.53 4.03
C THR A 818 -17.95 15.41 2.99
N ALA A 819 -18.82 14.43 3.19
CA ALA A 819 -19.01 13.35 2.22
C ALA A 819 -19.56 13.85 0.87
N ALA A 820 -20.50 14.80 0.88
CA ALA A 820 -21.04 15.38 -0.35
C ALA A 820 -19.97 16.05 -1.22
N LYS A 821 -18.90 16.56 -0.59
CA LYS A 821 -17.77 17.19 -1.27
C LYS A 821 -16.69 16.19 -1.69
N LEU A 822 -16.42 15.19 -0.85
CA LEU A 822 -15.20 14.39 -0.94
C LEU A 822 -15.37 12.96 -1.45
N GLN A 823 -16.58 12.37 -1.40
CA GLN A 823 -16.77 10.95 -1.72
C GLN A 823 -16.21 10.58 -3.11
N GLY A 824 -15.31 9.61 -3.15
CA GLY A 824 -14.67 9.13 -4.37
C GLY A 824 -13.61 10.07 -4.97
N LEU A 825 -13.22 11.15 -4.28
CA LEU A 825 -12.08 11.97 -4.71
C LEU A 825 -10.76 11.22 -4.49
N PRO A 826 -9.81 11.28 -5.43
CA PRO A 826 -8.57 10.52 -5.36
C PRO A 826 -7.62 11.03 -4.27
N SER A 827 -6.79 10.14 -3.76
CA SER A 827 -5.57 10.49 -3.03
C SER A 827 -4.66 11.33 -3.93
N GLU A 828 -3.91 12.27 -3.36
CA GLU A 828 -3.05 13.16 -4.11
C GLU A 828 -1.73 13.43 -3.37
N ILE A 829 -0.62 13.52 -4.11
CA ILE A 829 0.65 14.03 -3.62
C ILE A 829 1.11 15.16 -4.53
N ASN A 830 1.35 16.33 -3.94
CA ASN A 830 1.93 17.49 -4.60
C ASN A 830 3.39 17.64 -4.19
N VAL A 831 4.31 17.39 -5.13
CA VAL A 831 5.76 17.52 -4.91
C VAL A 831 6.22 18.87 -5.46
N TYR A 832 6.43 19.83 -4.57
CA TYR A 832 6.98 21.15 -4.89
C TYR A 832 8.50 21.19 -5.13
N PRO A 833 9.35 20.45 -4.38
CA PRO A 833 10.80 20.52 -4.58
C PRO A 833 11.26 19.83 -5.87
N ASP A 834 12.50 20.13 -6.25
CA ASP A 834 13.26 19.32 -7.19
C ASP A 834 13.52 17.92 -6.61
N VAL A 835 13.63 16.93 -7.48
CA VAL A 835 13.77 15.52 -7.10
C VAL A 835 14.99 14.91 -7.77
N VAL A 836 15.81 14.22 -6.99
CA VAL A 836 16.88 13.35 -7.49
C VAL A 836 16.55 11.90 -7.15
N LEU A 837 16.27 11.11 -8.17
CA LEU A 837 16.07 9.66 -8.08
C LEU A 837 17.40 8.94 -8.30
N ALA A 838 17.98 8.47 -7.20
CA ALA A 838 19.21 7.71 -7.14
C ALA A 838 19.01 6.21 -7.19
N SER A 839 17.87 5.65 -6.79
CA SER A 839 17.67 4.21 -6.84
C SER A 839 17.82 3.65 -8.26
N LYS A 840 18.45 2.48 -8.37
CA LYS A 840 18.35 1.64 -9.58
C LYS A 840 16.96 1.01 -9.63
N GLU A 841 16.38 0.87 -10.82
CA GLU A 841 15.02 0.32 -11.00
C GLU A 841 13.93 1.07 -10.20
N GLY A 842 14.22 2.32 -9.81
CA GLY A 842 13.36 3.13 -8.95
C GLY A 842 12.25 3.84 -9.72
N ILE A 843 11.26 4.35 -8.99
CA ILE A 843 10.14 5.12 -9.54
C ILE A 843 10.10 6.50 -8.86
N ALA A 844 10.12 7.59 -9.62
CA ALA A 844 9.98 8.91 -8.99
C ALA A 844 8.53 9.14 -8.56
N TYR A 845 7.58 8.97 -9.48
CA TYR A 845 6.16 9.27 -9.23
C TYR A 845 5.26 8.13 -9.68
N MET A 846 4.43 7.64 -8.76
CA MET A 846 3.49 6.55 -9.02
C MET A 846 2.05 6.94 -8.66
N GLY A 847 1.17 6.93 -9.66
CA GLY A 847 -0.28 6.98 -9.47
C GLY A 847 -0.92 5.62 -9.72
N ASP A 848 -1.59 5.05 -8.73
CA ASP A 848 -2.29 3.75 -8.85
C ASP A 848 -3.72 3.88 -8.37
N ASN A 849 -4.63 3.06 -8.87
CA ASN A 849 -6.01 2.96 -8.40
C ASN A 849 -6.65 4.34 -8.17
N LYS A 850 -6.67 5.17 -9.23
CA LYS A 850 -7.14 6.58 -9.26
C LYS A 850 -6.27 7.61 -8.53
N GLY A 851 -5.23 7.20 -7.81
CA GLY A 851 -4.32 8.11 -7.11
C GLY A 851 -3.60 9.07 -8.06
N ILE A 852 -3.35 10.28 -7.57
CA ILE A 852 -2.76 11.39 -8.33
C ILE A 852 -1.39 11.77 -7.75
N VAL A 853 -0.40 12.00 -8.61
CA VAL A 853 0.86 12.66 -8.25
C VAL A 853 1.13 13.84 -9.18
N ASN A 854 1.42 15.00 -8.60
CA ASN A 854 1.75 16.23 -9.31
C ASN A 854 3.17 16.68 -8.92
N ALA A 855 4.10 16.62 -9.86
CA ALA A 855 5.49 17.01 -9.64
C ALA A 855 5.79 18.35 -10.29
N ARG A 856 6.15 19.36 -9.48
CA ARG A 856 6.34 20.74 -9.93
C ARG A 856 7.81 21.09 -10.19
N GLY A 857 8.73 20.51 -9.43
CA GLY A 857 10.16 20.71 -9.58
C GLY A 857 10.79 19.87 -10.69
N LYS A 858 12.07 20.14 -10.96
CA LYS A 858 12.92 19.35 -11.86
C LYS A 858 13.14 17.96 -11.29
N THR A 859 13.11 16.93 -12.13
CA THR A 859 13.37 15.54 -11.74
C THR A 859 14.58 14.98 -12.47
N THR A 860 15.58 14.51 -11.72
CA THR A 860 16.81 13.91 -12.28
C THR A 860 16.96 12.48 -11.78
N ALA A 861 16.95 11.51 -12.69
CA ALA A 861 17.34 10.13 -12.43
C ALA A 861 18.82 9.93 -12.82
N ILE A 862 19.63 9.45 -11.87
CA ILE A 862 21.10 9.37 -12.04
C ILE A 862 21.62 7.95 -12.31
N ASN A 863 20.84 6.92 -11.98
CA ASN A 863 21.14 5.51 -12.26
C ASN A 863 20.23 5.00 -13.40
N HIS A 864 20.07 3.68 -13.51
CA HIS A 864 19.44 3.05 -14.67
C HIS A 864 18.12 2.33 -14.34
N SER A 865 17.41 1.96 -15.41
CA SER A 865 16.12 1.27 -15.36
C SER A 865 15.05 2.01 -14.57
N SER A 866 15.22 3.32 -14.39
CA SER A 866 14.32 4.15 -13.60
C SER A 866 13.09 4.54 -14.39
N ILE A 867 11.94 4.61 -13.71
CA ILE A 867 10.69 5.10 -14.28
C ILE A 867 10.37 6.44 -13.64
N ILE A 868 10.37 7.53 -14.40
CA ILE A 868 10.15 8.85 -13.81
C ILE A 868 8.65 9.04 -13.45
N GLY A 869 7.75 8.91 -14.42
CA GLY A 869 6.30 8.89 -14.18
C GLY A 869 5.70 7.53 -14.49
N TYR A 870 5.01 6.93 -13.53
CA TYR A 870 4.30 5.66 -13.68
C TYR A 870 2.84 5.79 -13.26
N ALA A 871 1.91 5.39 -14.13
CA ALA A 871 0.49 5.38 -13.78
C ALA A 871 -0.19 4.07 -14.15
N LYS A 872 -1.04 3.56 -13.25
CA LYS A 872 -1.90 2.40 -13.55
C LYS A 872 -3.26 2.45 -12.87
N LYS A 873 -4.19 1.61 -13.35
CA LYS A 873 -5.56 1.47 -12.79
C LYS A 873 -6.23 2.83 -12.59
N GLU A 874 -6.35 3.59 -13.68
CA GLU A 874 -6.89 4.96 -13.68
C GLU A 874 -6.09 6.00 -12.86
N GLY A 875 -4.93 5.63 -12.30
CA GLY A 875 -4.01 6.57 -11.66
C GLY A 875 -3.50 7.63 -12.63
N LYS A 876 -3.06 8.77 -12.09
CA LYS A 876 -2.58 9.90 -12.89
C LYS A 876 -1.28 10.48 -12.34
N VAL A 877 -0.32 10.70 -13.22
CA VAL A 877 0.92 11.43 -12.92
C VAL A 877 1.04 12.62 -13.87
N THR A 878 1.29 13.81 -13.30
CA THR A 878 1.59 15.02 -14.08
C THR A 878 2.92 15.60 -13.61
N ILE A 879 3.85 15.80 -14.54
CA ILE A 879 5.18 16.35 -14.28
C ILE A 879 5.30 17.67 -15.03
N TYR A 880 5.36 18.76 -14.28
CA TYR A 880 5.48 20.12 -14.82
C TYR A 880 6.94 20.52 -15.08
N GLY A 881 7.86 20.07 -14.22
CA GLY A 881 9.29 20.38 -14.31
C GLY A 881 10.04 19.55 -15.35
N GLU A 882 11.29 19.97 -15.62
CA GLU A 882 12.22 19.25 -16.51
C GLU A 882 12.50 17.83 -16.00
N VAL A 883 12.64 16.86 -16.91
CA VAL A 883 12.98 15.47 -16.62
C VAL A 883 14.32 15.12 -17.27
N ILE A 884 15.26 14.62 -16.48
CA ILE A 884 16.57 14.14 -16.94
C ILE A 884 16.78 12.71 -16.47
N GLY A 885 17.15 11.80 -17.37
CA GLY A 885 17.45 10.39 -17.04
C GLY A 885 18.53 9.82 -17.93
N GLN A 886 19.80 10.10 -17.62
CA GLN A 886 20.94 9.87 -18.52
C GLN A 886 21.90 8.75 -18.07
N ASP A 887 21.49 7.89 -17.14
CA ASP A 887 22.33 6.79 -16.65
C ASP A 887 23.72 7.24 -16.13
N ARG A 888 23.81 8.46 -15.57
CA ARG A 888 25.08 9.17 -15.25
C ARG A 888 26.09 8.31 -14.50
N ASN A 889 25.61 7.47 -13.58
CA ASN A 889 26.45 6.65 -12.70
C ASN A 889 26.49 5.16 -13.10
N THR A 890 25.97 4.80 -14.28
CA THR A 890 25.88 3.41 -14.74
C THR A 890 27.08 3.03 -15.59
N ALA A 891 27.86 2.05 -15.13
CA ALA A 891 29.07 1.62 -15.84
C ALA A 891 28.77 0.59 -16.95
N SER A 892 27.80 -0.30 -16.71
CA SER A 892 27.47 -1.40 -17.63
C SER A 892 26.67 -0.91 -18.83
N ASP A 893 27.18 -1.14 -20.04
CA ASP A 893 26.46 -0.83 -21.28
C ASP A 893 25.17 -1.65 -21.42
N ASN A 894 25.09 -2.83 -20.79
CA ASN A 894 23.86 -3.62 -20.76
C ASN A 894 22.75 -2.98 -19.93
N ASN A 895 23.07 -2.06 -19.02
CA ASN A 895 22.10 -1.41 -18.14
C ASN A 895 21.68 -0.02 -18.63
N LYS A 896 22.49 0.62 -19.48
CA LYS A 896 22.17 1.92 -20.08
C LYS A 896 20.96 1.85 -21.01
N TYR A 897 20.34 3.00 -21.23
CA TYR A 897 19.20 3.19 -22.14
C TYR A 897 17.95 2.39 -21.74
N LYS A 898 17.75 2.17 -20.43
CA LYS A 898 16.58 1.46 -19.88
C LYS A 898 15.66 2.35 -19.06
N ASN A 899 15.96 3.65 -18.94
CA ASN A 899 15.07 4.57 -18.25
C ASN A 899 13.80 4.80 -19.07
N ILE A 900 12.70 5.07 -18.38
CA ILE A 900 11.41 5.39 -18.98
C ILE A 900 10.91 6.69 -18.39
N ALA A 901 10.71 7.72 -19.22
CA ALA A 901 10.21 9.01 -18.72
C ALA A 901 8.73 8.91 -18.33
N ALA A 902 7.87 8.49 -19.27
CA ALA A 902 6.45 8.26 -19.00
C ALA A 902 6.08 6.80 -19.25
N PHE A 903 5.58 6.10 -18.24
CA PHE A 903 5.01 4.76 -18.36
C PHE A 903 3.55 4.73 -17.87
N ALA A 904 2.63 4.31 -18.73
CA ALA A 904 1.22 4.17 -18.37
C ALA A 904 0.71 2.78 -18.70
N GLU A 905 0.00 2.14 -17.77
CA GLU A 905 -0.68 0.87 -18.05
C GLU A 905 -2.06 0.74 -17.40
N SER A 906 -2.86 -0.25 -17.83
CA SER A 906 -4.18 -0.54 -17.21
C SER A 906 -5.07 0.71 -17.01
N GLY A 907 -5.15 1.60 -18.00
CA GLY A 907 -5.96 2.82 -17.93
C GLY A 907 -5.30 4.02 -17.22
N GLY A 908 -4.03 3.90 -16.81
CA GLY A 908 -3.28 5.00 -16.20
C GLY A 908 -2.97 6.14 -17.19
N THR A 909 -2.70 7.33 -16.68
CA THR A 909 -2.31 8.50 -17.49
C THR A 909 -1.05 9.17 -16.93
N VAL A 910 -0.03 9.33 -17.77
CA VAL A 910 1.17 10.11 -17.45
C VAL A 910 1.31 11.27 -18.44
N ASN A 911 1.40 12.48 -17.90
CA ASN A 911 1.65 13.72 -18.65
C ASN A 911 2.96 14.32 -18.19
N ILE A 912 3.86 14.62 -19.14
CA ILE A 912 5.08 15.37 -18.88
C ILE A 912 5.03 16.64 -19.72
N GLU A 913 4.91 17.79 -19.04
CA GLU A 913 4.85 19.12 -19.66
C GLU A 913 6.24 19.75 -19.77
N GLY A 914 7.14 19.46 -18.83
CA GLY A 914 8.53 19.89 -18.90
C GLY A 914 9.35 19.11 -19.92
N ARG A 915 10.49 19.68 -20.33
CA ARG A 915 11.41 19.05 -21.29
C ARG A 915 11.93 17.72 -20.75
N VAL A 916 11.90 16.67 -21.57
CA VAL A 916 12.51 15.38 -21.28
C VAL A 916 13.87 15.27 -21.97
N THR A 917 14.90 14.89 -21.22
CA THR A 917 16.20 14.46 -21.74
C THR A 917 16.52 13.08 -21.18
N ILE A 918 16.39 12.02 -21.99
CA ILE A 918 16.44 10.64 -21.49
C ILE A 918 17.24 9.70 -22.37
N ASN A 919 18.00 8.82 -21.71
CA ASN A 919 18.57 7.61 -22.29
C ASN A 919 17.62 6.44 -22.05
N GLY A 920 16.90 6.02 -23.10
CA GLY A 920 15.91 4.94 -23.05
C GLY A 920 14.63 5.30 -23.78
N ILE A 921 13.49 5.09 -23.12
CA ILE A 921 12.15 5.28 -23.70
C ILE A 921 11.58 6.61 -23.18
N GLY A 922 11.18 7.50 -24.09
CA GLY A 922 10.48 8.73 -23.72
C GLY A 922 9.06 8.44 -23.21
N ALA A 923 8.29 7.65 -23.94
CA ALA A 923 6.92 7.30 -23.55
C ALA A 923 6.61 5.83 -23.89
N PHE A 924 6.05 5.13 -22.91
CA PHE A 924 5.55 3.76 -23.01
C PHE A 924 4.11 3.70 -22.51
N ALA A 925 3.16 3.32 -23.36
CA ALA A 925 1.78 3.01 -22.95
C ALA A 925 1.41 1.56 -23.24
N LYS A 926 0.76 0.89 -22.28
CA LYS A 926 0.26 -0.49 -22.40
C LYS A 926 -1.19 -0.63 -21.94
N GLY A 927 -2.07 -1.23 -22.73
CA GLY A 927 -3.43 -1.53 -22.28
C GLY A 927 -4.44 -0.44 -22.66
N ALA A 928 -5.72 -0.82 -22.68
CA ALA A 928 -6.81 0.07 -23.02
C ALA A 928 -6.87 1.30 -22.10
N ASN A 929 -7.14 2.47 -22.69
CA ASN A 929 -7.22 3.77 -22.02
C ASN A 929 -5.91 4.25 -21.37
N SER A 930 -4.81 3.51 -21.48
CA SER A 930 -3.51 3.93 -20.96
C SER A 930 -2.88 5.00 -21.84
N LYS A 931 -2.42 6.11 -21.24
CA LYS A 931 -1.89 7.28 -21.96
C LYS A 931 -0.54 7.71 -21.42
N ALA A 932 0.49 7.70 -22.25
CA ALA A 932 1.80 8.28 -21.93
C ALA A 932 2.09 9.44 -22.90
N GLN A 933 2.24 10.66 -22.37
CA GLN A 933 2.25 11.87 -23.19
C GLN A 933 3.43 12.77 -22.83
N LEU A 934 4.23 13.13 -23.84
CA LEU A 934 5.27 14.15 -23.73
C LEU A 934 4.82 15.41 -24.48
N LEU A 935 4.71 16.52 -23.74
CA LEU A 935 3.96 17.72 -24.15
C LEU A 935 4.85 18.97 -24.32
N SER A 936 6.15 18.87 -24.05
CA SER A 936 7.08 20.01 -24.05
C SER A 936 7.32 20.57 -25.46
N GLY A 937 7.38 19.69 -26.46
CA GLY A 937 7.73 19.99 -27.85
C GLY A 937 9.21 20.24 -28.12
N ASN A 938 10.08 19.99 -27.15
CA ASN A 938 11.54 20.13 -27.30
C ASN A 938 12.32 18.99 -26.60
N ASP A 939 11.70 17.81 -26.50
CA ASP A 939 12.27 16.64 -25.84
C ASP A 939 13.50 16.10 -26.60
N VAL A 940 14.40 15.43 -25.89
CA VAL A 940 15.59 14.76 -26.44
C VAL A 940 15.63 13.33 -25.90
N ILE A 941 15.48 12.36 -26.81
CA ILE A 941 15.44 10.93 -26.47
C ILE A 941 16.63 10.25 -27.14
N GLU A 942 17.54 9.71 -26.35
CA GLU A 942 18.59 8.80 -26.81
C GLU A 942 18.05 7.36 -26.72
N ALA A 943 17.58 6.82 -27.85
CA ALA A 943 16.85 5.56 -27.88
C ALA A 943 17.76 4.35 -27.63
N GLY A 944 17.28 3.43 -26.79
CA GLY A 944 17.80 2.07 -26.71
C GLY A 944 17.30 1.19 -27.86
N THR A 945 17.61 -0.11 -27.84
CA THR A 945 17.31 -1.02 -28.96
C THR A 945 15.81 -1.19 -29.27
N VAL A 946 14.93 -0.98 -28.29
CA VAL A 946 13.47 -1.08 -28.45
C VAL A 946 12.83 0.15 -29.11
N GLY A 947 13.59 1.25 -29.25
CA GLY A 947 13.10 2.52 -29.77
C GLY A 947 12.76 3.56 -28.70
N GLY A 948 12.52 4.80 -29.14
CA GLY A 948 12.28 5.94 -28.24
C GLY A 948 10.84 6.07 -27.75
N LEU A 949 9.87 5.46 -28.43
CA LEU A 949 8.43 5.50 -28.11
C LEU A 949 7.82 4.10 -28.28
N VAL A 950 6.96 3.69 -27.36
CA VAL A 950 6.39 2.33 -27.32
C VAL A 950 4.89 2.35 -26.98
N ALA A 951 4.06 1.71 -27.80
CA ALA A 951 2.63 1.57 -27.55
C ALA A 951 2.15 0.13 -27.79
N THR A 952 1.57 -0.52 -26.78
CA THR A 952 1.09 -1.91 -26.88
C THR A 952 -0.30 -2.10 -26.25
N ASP A 953 -1.02 -3.15 -26.63
CA ASP A 953 -2.30 -3.58 -26.05
C ASP A 953 -3.38 -2.47 -25.99
N ASN A 954 -3.56 -1.67 -27.04
CA ASN A 954 -4.42 -0.46 -27.08
C ASN A 954 -3.89 0.74 -26.27
N GLY A 955 -2.61 0.74 -25.92
CA GLY A 955 -1.93 1.87 -25.32
C GLY A 955 -1.80 3.05 -26.28
N TYR A 956 -1.83 4.27 -25.71
CA TYR A 956 -1.74 5.52 -26.45
C TYR A 956 -0.52 6.34 -26.05
N VAL A 957 0.33 6.64 -27.02
CA VAL A 957 1.46 7.57 -26.87
C VAL A 957 1.22 8.84 -27.67
N ARG A 958 1.52 9.98 -27.06
CA ARG A 958 1.54 11.29 -27.71
C ARG A 958 2.92 11.94 -27.55
N PHE A 959 3.47 12.43 -28.65
CA PHE A 959 4.74 13.14 -28.69
C PHE A 959 4.58 14.49 -29.38
N ASP A 960 4.81 15.58 -28.64
CA ASP A 960 4.60 16.96 -29.11
C ASP A 960 5.82 17.59 -29.77
N GLY A 961 6.85 16.82 -30.12
CA GLY A 961 8.02 17.30 -30.87
C GLY A 961 9.32 17.27 -30.08
N GLY A 962 10.44 17.35 -30.80
CA GLY A 962 11.77 17.19 -30.24
C GLY A 962 12.71 16.37 -31.14
N THR A 963 13.74 15.80 -30.54
CA THR A 963 14.77 14.99 -31.21
C THR A 963 14.80 13.57 -30.64
N ILE A 964 14.74 12.56 -31.51
CA ILE A 964 15.00 11.15 -31.18
C ILE A 964 16.31 10.75 -31.86
N ASN A 965 17.30 10.35 -31.08
CA ASN A 965 18.59 9.90 -31.57
C ASN A 965 18.66 8.37 -31.50
N VAL A 966 19.01 7.76 -32.62
CA VAL A 966 19.06 6.30 -32.81
C VAL A 966 20.49 5.92 -33.17
N THR A 967 21.15 5.20 -32.27
CA THR A 967 22.60 4.97 -32.32
C THR A 967 23.01 3.50 -32.15
N LYS A 968 22.06 2.57 -32.01
CA LYS A 968 22.35 1.13 -31.80
C LYS A 968 22.01 0.32 -33.06
N ASP A 969 22.81 -0.70 -33.35
CA ASP A 969 22.74 -1.47 -34.61
C ASP A 969 21.35 -2.12 -34.86
N ASN A 970 20.72 -2.68 -33.82
CA ASN A 970 19.39 -3.30 -33.90
C ASN A 970 18.28 -2.40 -33.32
N SER A 971 18.49 -1.08 -33.32
CA SER A 971 17.51 -0.14 -32.76
C SER A 971 16.34 0.06 -33.70
N ARG A 972 15.14 0.00 -33.13
CA ARG A 972 13.93 0.59 -33.73
C ARG A 972 13.94 2.11 -33.54
N LEU A 973 13.15 2.84 -34.33
CA LEU A 973 12.89 4.27 -34.10
C LEU A 973 11.87 4.45 -32.98
N PHE A 974 10.76 3.74 -33.12
CA PHE A 974 9.61 3.65 -32.23
C PHE A 974 8.88 2.34 -32.55
N TYR A 975 7.96 1.91 -31.68
CA TYR A 975 7.26 0.64 -31.83
C TYR A 975 5.80 0.72 -31.38
N ALA A 976 4.90 0.22 -32.21
CA ALA A 976 3.52 -0.04 -31.85
C ALA A 976 3.06 -1.42 -32.34
N ASP A 977 2.43 -2.19 -31.45
CA ASP A 977 1.79 -3.45 -31.86
C ASP A 977 0.54 -3.20 -32.73
N SER A 978 -0.22 -4.24 -33.07
CA SER A 978 -1.41 -4.14 -33.93
C SER A 978 -2.53 -3.27 -33.36
N THR A 979 -2.49 -2.95 -32.06
CA THR A 979 -3.54 -2.22 -31.33
C THR A 979 -3.04 -0.91 -30.73
N GLY A 980 -1.72 -0.79 -30.52
CA GLY A 980 -1.07 0.41 -29.99
C GLY A 980 -1.13 1.59 -30.97
N LYS A 981 -1.05 2.79 -30.40
CA LYS A 981 -1.14 4.04 -31.17
C LYS A 981 -0.11 5.07 -30.71
N ILE A 982 0.59 5.68 -31.67
CA ILE A 982 1.55 6.77 -31.46
C ILE A 982 1.15 7.96 -32.33
N ASP A 983 0.96 9.13 -31.70
CA ASP A 983 0.64 10.39 -32.37
C ASP A 983 1.82 11.38 -32.26
N PHE A 984 2.32 11.81 -33.41
CA PHE A 984 3.23 12.95 -33.53
C PHE A 984 2.41 14.21 -33.77
N THR A 985 2.53 15.24 -32.92
CA THR A 985 1.66 16.42 -33.01
C THR A 985 2.38 17.71 -33.42
N LYS A 986 3.71 17.77 -33.30
CA LYS A 986 4.57 18.86 -33.77
C LYS A 986 5.93 18.33 -34.25
N ASP A 987 6.75 19.24 -34.79
CA ASP A 987 8.04 18.96 -35.42
C ASP A 987 8.93 18.01 -34.60
N THR A 988 9.23 16.85 -35.19
CA THR A 988 10.05 15.79 -34.62
C THR A 988 11.19 15.46 -35.58
N THR A 989 12.42 15.58 -35.10
CA THR A 989 13.60 15.12 -35.85
C THR A 989 14.06 13.77 -35.32
N ILE A 990 14.19 12.78 -36.20
CA ILE A 990 14.78 11.48 -35.87
C ILE A 990 16.15 11.40 -36.53
N ASN A 991 17.20 11.45 -35.72
CA ASN A 991 18.58 11.31 -36.17
C ASN A 991 18.97 9.84 -36.10
N ILE A 992 19.28 9.23 -37.24
CA ILE A 992 19.68 7.83 -37.32
C ILE A 992 21.14 7.76 -37.74
N SER A 993 21.98 7.30 -36.83
CA SER A 993 23.37 6.97 -37.12
C SER A 993 23.58 5.47 -37.32
N LYS A 994 22.77 4.65 -36.65
CA LYS A 994 22.72 3.18 -36.73
C LYS A 994 21.30 2.73 -36.40
N GLY A 995 20.88 1.56 -36.86
CA GLY A 995 19.55 1.01 -36.57
C GLY A 995 18.76 0.68 -37.83
N ILE A 996 17.48 0.35 -37.64
CA ILE A 996 16.56 -0.05 -38.72
C ILE A 996 15.45 0.99 -38.83
N MET A 997 15.35 1.63 -39.99
CA MET A 997 14.30 2.63 -40.26
C MET A 997 12.93 1.98 -40.46
N LEU A 998 12.83 0.96 -41.34
CA LEU A 998 11.59 0.24 -41.61
C LEU A 998 11.75 -1.27 -41.42
N PRO A 999 11.52 -1.79 -40.20
CA PRO A 999 11.42 -3.22 -39.92
C PRO A 999 10.40 -3.94 -40.80
N SER A 1000 10.61 -5.22 -41.13
CA SER A 1000 9.71 -6.01 -41.98
C SER A 1000 8.29 -6.10 -41.41
N GLU A 1001 8.16 -6.12 -40.09
CA GLU A 1001 6.88 -6.13 -39.35
C GLU A 1001 6.18 -4.76 -39.29
N GLU A 1002 6.88 -3.67 -39.65
CA GLU A 1002 6.34 -2.30 -39.72
C GLU A 1002 6.19 -1.82 -41.17
N ASN A 1003 6.60 -2.64 -42.15
CA ASN A 1003 6.60 -2.34 -43.58
C ASN A 1003 5.20 -2.50 -44.21
N ASP A 1004 4.21 -1.78 -43.68
CA ASP A 1004 2.85 -1.68 -44.21
C ASP A 1004 2.41 -0.21 -44.21
N VAL A 1005 2.12 0.33 -45.40
CA VAL A 1005 1.71 1.74 -45.58
C VAL A 1005 0.40 2.08 -44.86
N SER A 1006 -0.46 1.09 -44.59
CA SER A 1006 -1.70 1.28 -43.85
C SER A 1006 -1.48 1.64 -42.38
N PHE A 1007 -0.29 1.37 -41.84
CA PHE A 1007 0.07 1.72 -40.46
C PHE A 1007 0.33 3.21 -40.26
N TYR A 1008 0.61 3.95 -41.35
CA TYR A 1008 1.05 5.34 -41.30
C TYR A 1008 -0.01 6.31 -41.82
N LYS A 1009 -0.21 7.42 -41.12
CA LYS A 1009 -1.03 8.55 -41.59
C LYS A 1009 -0.27 9.87 -41.54
N LYS A 1010 -0.39 10.64 -42.62
CA LYS A 1010 0.18 11.99 -42.73
C LYS A 1010 -0.36 12.96 -41.68
N ASN A 1011 -1.67 12.95 -41.44
CA ASN A 1011 -2.35 13.82 -40.47
C ASN A 1011 -2.76 13.03 -39.23
N ASN A 1012 -2.87 13.71 -38.08
CA ASN A 1012 -3.61 13.20 -36.94
C ASN A 1012 -5.10 13.27 -37.27
N THR A 1013 -5.77 12.12 -37.40
CA THR A 1013 -7.23 12.13 -37.35
C THR A 1013 -7.62 12.46 -35.91
N GLY A 1014 -8.39 13.53 -35.71
CA GLY A 1014 -8.92 13.86 -34.38
C GLY A 1014 -9.79 12.73 -33.80
N ILE A 1015 -10.48 13.04 -32.70
CA ILE A 1015 -11.40 12.10 -32.05
C ILE A 1015 -12.42 11.56 -33.08
N GLY A 1016 -12.45 10.23 -33.29
CA GLY A 1016 -13.41 9.56 -34.18
C GLY A 1016 -12.87 9.03 -35.54
N GLY A 1017 -11.59 9.22 -35.86
CA GLY A 1017 -10.98 8.60 -37.05
C GLY A 1017 -10.63 7.11 -36.88
N THR A 1018 -10.56 6.36 -37.99
CA THR A 1018 -10.10 4.96 -37.98
C THR A 1018 -8.69 4.88 -37.41
N PRO A 1019 -8.43 4.10 -36.34
CA PRO A 1019 -7.15 4.12 -35.65
C PRO A 1019 -6.06 3.46 -36.52
N THR A 1020 -5.05 4.24 -36.87
CA THR A 1020 -3.80 3.77 -37.47
C THR A 1020 -2.67 3.84 -36.44
N LYS A 1021 -1.69 2.94 -36.55
CA LYS A 1021 -0.60 2.78 -35.57
C LYS A 1021 0.20 4.07 -35.37
N TYR A 1022 0.62 4.71 -36.45
CA TYR A 1022 1.49 5.88 -36.45
C TYR A 1022 0.81 7.05 -37.16
N ASN A 1023 0.59 8.16 -36.46
CA ASN A 1023 -0.14 9.31 -36.98
C ASN A 1023 0.67 10.60 -36.91
N GLY A 1024 0.34 11.53 -37.81
CA GLY A 1024 0.97 12.85 -37.82
C GLY A 1024 2.35 12.84 -38.46
N MET A 1025 2.61 11.90 -39.37
CA MET A 1025 3.92 11.73 -40.03
C MET A 1025 4.39 12.97 -40.79
N LYS A 1026 3.51 13.93 -41.11
CA LYS A 1026 3.91 15.24 -41.67
C LYS A 1026 4.87 16.03 -40.77
N TRP A 1027 4.87 15.72 -39.48
CA TRP A 1027 5.70 16.38 -38.48
C TRP A 1027 7.04 15.67 -38.27
N VAL A 1028 7.24 14.50 -38.88
CA VAL A 1028 8.44 13.68 -38.66
C VAL A 1028 9.43 13.92 -39.79
N THR A 1029 10.65 14.33 -39.43
CA THR A 1029 11.80 14.42 -40.33
C THR A 1029 12.85 13.40 -39.92
N ILE A 1030 13.21 12.48 -40.81
CA ILE A 1030 14.26 11.49 -40.55
C ILE A 1030 15.55 11.97 -41.22
N LYS A 1031 16.64 12.03 -40.44
CA LYS A 1031 17.99 12.36 -40.91
C LYS A 1031 18.89 11.15 -40.82
N LEU A 1032 19.36 10.67 -41.96
CA LEU A 1032 20.39 9.64 -42.05
C LEU A 1032 21.76 10.30 -41.88
N LEU A 1033 22.50 9.91 -40.85
CA LEU A 1033 23.76 10.55 -40.49
C LEU A 1033 25.00 9.75 -40.91
N THR A 1034 24.84 8.45 -41.20
CA THR A 1034 25.94 7.57 -41.62
C THR A 1034 25.45 6.53 -42.64
N ASP A 1035 26.40 5.81 -43.24
CA ASP A 1035 26.14 4.71 -44.18
C ASP A 1035 25.75 3.39 -43.50
N ASP A 1036 25.83 3.30 -42.16
CA ASP A 1036 25.54 2.09 -41.37
C ASP A 1036 24.03 1.92 -41.04
N VAL A 1037 23.16 2.70 -41.68
CA VAL A 1037 21.71 2.64 -41.44
C VAL A 1037 21.05 1.59 -42.33
N VAL A 1038 20.26 0.70 -41.73
CA VAL A 1038 19.41 -0.23 -42.47
C VAL A 1038 18.10 0.47 -42.81
N LEU A 1039 17.90 0.82 -44.08
CA LEU A 1039 16.69 1.51 -44.53
C LEU A 1039 15.44 0.65 -44.36
N LYS A 1040 15.53 -0.64 -44.71
CA LYS A 1040 14.39 -1.55 -44.74
C LYS A 1040 14.82 -3.00 -44.55
N THR A 1041 13.99 -3.79 -43.87
CA THR A 1041 14.13 -5.26 -43.81
C THR A 1041 12.91 -5.93 -44.45
N VAL A 1042 13.12 -7.07 -45.11
CA VAL A 1042 12.10 -7.80 -45.87
C VAL A 1042 12.28 -9.30 -45.70
N ASN A 1043 11.18 -10.02 -45.48
CA ASN A 1043 11.21 -11.48 -45.30
C ASN A 1043 11.20 -12.20 -46.65
N ASN A 1044 12.12 -13.16 -46.83
CA ASN A 1044 12.21 -14.01 -48.03
C ASN A 1044 12.26 -13.25 -49.36
N HIS A 1045 12.90 -12.08 -49.37
CA HIS A 1045 13.05 -11.26 -50.58
C HIS A 1045 14.11 -11.84 -51.51
N VAL A 1046 13.79 -11.91 -52.81
CA VAL A 1046 14.77 -12.31 -53.83
C VAL A 1046 15.84 -11.21 -53.91
N PRO A 1047 17.15 -11.52 -54.01
CA PRO A 1047 18.18 -10.49 -54.13
C PRO A 1047 17.87 -9.51 -55.27
N GLU A 1048 17.64 -8.24 -54.93
CA GLU A 1048 17.45 -7.20 -55.93
C GLU A 1048 18.80 -6.79 -56.50
N THR A 1049 18.92 -6.85 -57.82
CA THR A 1049 20.09 -6.30 -58.51
C THR A 1049 19.86 -4.80 -58.67
N TRP A 1050 20.57 -3.99 -57.88
CA TRP A 1050 20.49 -2.54 -57.98
C TRP A 1050 21.00 -2.09 -59.35
N ASN A 1051 20.07 -1.66 -60.20
CA ASN A 1051 20.35 -1.23 -61.58
C ASN A 1051 20.53 0.29 -61.70
N GLY A 1052 20.70 1.00 -60.58
CA GLY A 1052 20.85 2.46 -60.55
C GLY A 1052 19.56 3.25 -60.81
N SER A 1053 18.38 2.62 -60.82
CA SER A 1053 17.10 3.34 -60.99
C SER A 1053 16.56 3.89 -59.66
N THR A 1054 15.90 5.04 -59.74
CA THR A 1054 15.26 5.81 -58.64
C THR A 1054 14.09 5.10 -57.96
N ASN A 1055 13.75 3.86 -58.36
CA ASN A 1055 12.55 3.15 -57.88
C ASN A 1055 12.69 2.53 -56.49
N PHE A 1056 13.91 2.32 -55.99
CA PHE A 1056 14.13 1.81 -54.63
C PHE A 1056 13.66 2.83 -53.57
N GLU A 1057 13.88 4.13 -53.84
CA GLU A 1057 13.44 5.23 -52.97
C GLU A 1057 11.91 5.43 -53.01
N ASN A 1058 11.24 5.15 -54.13
CA ASN A 1058 9.78 5.31 -54.26
C ASN A 1058 8.97 4.29 -53.43
N SER A 1059 9.63 3.31 -52.81
CA SER A 1059 9.03 2.19 -52.07
C SER A 1059 9.30 2.25 -50.55
N ILE A 1060 9.90 3.35 -50.07
CA ILE A 1060 10.27 3.68 -48.68
C ILE A 1060 9.65 5.04 -48.35
#